data_AF-A0A9Q2QMW9-F1
#
_entry.id   AF-A0A9Q2QMW9-F1
#
_cell.length_a   1.000
_cell.length_b   1.000
_cell.length_c   1.000
_cell.angle_alpha   90.00
_cell.angle_beta   90.00
_cell.angle_gamma   90.00
#
_symmetry.space_group_name_H-M   'P 1'
#
loop_
_entity.id
_entity.type
_entity.pdbx_description
1 polymer ?
#
loop_
_entity_poly.entity_id
_entity_poly.type
_entity_poly.pdbx_seq_one_letter_code
_entity_poly.pdbx_strand_id
1 'polypeptide(L)'
;MSKTKQLDILYKLKKEVEKSNNHRLIHIINQVIKKIFLEQYTATFVGHFSAGKSTLINMLLEESILPSSPVPTTSNTAIVSVADEPGIIANLNNQKYTLLTNYDEVKQMNRENIDVESVEIKFPSEKFNKGFTLQDTPGVDSNVSTHQSSTEEFMYTSNVLFYTVDYNHVQSAMNFQFMKQLNYAGVPVVFVINQIDKHHESEIPFDTFKRRVEKSIAEWEIKLDQIFYVSKFEHEHNQIQALSDYLIDKDQHRESMADYVERTVNFITDEQLSFIQHEIQTILNELDIFEEDFDQAYLNFQQHQQVSEEAKLLNNPDQLYDFLKQKRKAILDNAYVMTHDTREKIRTYLESKTKDFKVGGIFNKKKKTLETQQIRLQELLEQLQEKVNQEIRQPLREDMSFLTRFINSSEVNDAILNQHYQMPPNLIDDLYQMQISISNQYVLTFSDDLMKSIKQFIIKETEPLFEKAISHSQANDIGTEEVEDYNDYVKFMELRNLRESLETQNYRHYYIHIDDSLDKLIDREEITYQAKPEHSKVQKQNRSNTTKRKTTDTSIQDIKNSLNLIKDIPLFEQTKQDINDTLKRLDHKIIKIGVFGTFSAGKSSLINALLGDAYLVSSPNPTTAAMTELTYGEESQITLKSPEQILEELNQLFELENKTFDSIEAFLNQNTEKLTASLEKNKLAFINAIEKHYAMYQEMLEQGLTHTIARDEIKKWSAEDEYATFVNTVHLKLPIYWLKDKVIVDSLGLHSNNQRHTNETEKILTSSDLILYVSYFNHSFTDNDKRFIEHMKEMNQLSENQAFKMVINATDLAETEEDLNAVINYVSDALNQVNMNSDIFAVSSREALKTGDLGIDKLKNSINYFTQVESKDILQQQMTKQLTNISEAFDQMIEDAQHNQSKIKQRKNKLEQYHNQILLNNNILQIAVQRASNEVEDQIYHLNERLKIQLLDEVKSIYNGQMTQSNNFNEAKRHSTKQYLDQIHQRLYLEQSLLVERVKKYFIQQIHEEIAPLKQKLEQLHIFIEPEFNKSNIELDDPYLKIDLSQMLSALPKSLTKKNILQPKMQNEVQTTITQNTLVQLKPCIAELRKALIEIVNNLNNDAEIKFNQYEKDIHTQIKQLLAFEMDHSLIKQLQETNSELKAQLLI
;
A
#
# COMPACT_ATOMS: atom_id res chain seq x y z
N MET A 1 -25.66 37.08 18.24
CA MET A 1 -25.96 37.20 16.79
C MET A 1 -27.42 36.84 16.56
N SER A 2 -28.11 37.34 15.52
CA SER A 2 -29.46 36.81 15.18
C SER A 2 -29.34 35.49 14.43
N LYS A 3 -30.34 34.58 14.57
CA LYS A 3 -30.41 33.27 13.87
C LYS A 3 -30.11 33.40 12.37
N THR A 4 -30.68 34.43 11.72
CA THR A 4 -30.45 34.75 10.30
C THR A 4 -28.99 35.05 9.97
N LYS A 5 -28.25 35.73 10.86
CA LYS A 5 -26.81 36.02 10.65
C LYS A 5 -25.94 34.77 10.80
N GLN A 6 -26.35 33.81 11.65
CA GLN A 6 -25.64 32.54 11.83
C GLN A 6 -25.84 31.63 10.61
N LEU A 7 -27.07 31.56 10.10
CA LEU A 7 -27.38 30.84 8.86
C LEU A 7 -26.69 31.46 7.63
N ASP A 8 -26.60 32.80 7.54
CA ASP A 8 -25.88 33.50 6.45
C ASP A 8 -24.42 33.06 6.33
N ILE A 9 -23.72 32.98 7.46
CA ILE A 9 -22.30 32.62 7.50
C ILE A 9 -22.09 31.18 7.04
N LEU A 10 -22.92 30.25 7.52
CA LEU A 10 -22.85 28.83 7.15
C LEU A 10 -23.25 28.60 5.69
N TYR A 11 -24.25 29.32 5.19
CA TYR A 11 -24.68 29.21 3.80
C TYR A 11 -23.63 29.74 2.83
N LYS A 12 -22.97 30.86 3.15
CA LYS A 12 -21.82 31.37 2.37
C LYS A 12 -20.64 30.40 2.38
N LEU A 13 -20.36 29.78 3.52
CA LEU A 13 -19.32 28.75 3.64
C LEU A 13 -19.68 27.51 2.80
N LYS A 14 -20.94 27.06 2.83
CA LYS A 14 -21.45 25.99 1.97
C LYS A 14 -21.16 26.25 0.49
N LYS A 15 -21.47 27.46 0.00
CA LYS A 15 -21.28 27.84 -1.41
C LYS A 15 -19.82 27.89 -1.85
N GLU A 16 -18.88 28.13 -0.94
CA GLU A 16 -17.47 27.95 -1.27
C GLU A 16 -17.08 26.47 -1.29
N VAL A 17 -17.48 25.68 -0.31
CA VAL A 17 -17.13 24.25 -0.24
C VAL A 17 -17.70 23.49 -1.46
N GLU A 18 -18.88 23.86 -1.97
CA GLU A 18 -19.48 23.33 -3.20
C GLU A 18 -18.55 23.36 -4.42
N LYS A 19 -17.61 24.31 -4.51
CA LYS A 19 -16.68 24.43 -5.65
C LYS A 19 -15.59 23.35 -5.69
N SER A 20 -15.42 22.56 -4.62
CA SER A 20 -14.40 21.49 -4.51
C SER A 20 -14.94 20.08 -4.71
N ASN A 21 -16.25 19.92 -4.89
CA ASN A 21 -16.93 18.62 -4.78
C ASN A 21 -16.66 17.88 -3.45
N ASN A 22 -16.30 18.57 -2.36
CA ASN A 22 -16.21 17.99 -1.02
C ASN A 22 -17.62 17.73 -0.45
N HIS A 23 -18.28 16.70 -0.99
CA HIS A 23 -19.63 16.30 -0.60
C HIS A 23 -19.75 16.03 0.90
N ARG A 24 -18.67 15.55 1.53
CA ARG A 24 -18.60 15.30 2.97
C ARG A 24 -18.77 16.59 3.80
N LEU A 25 -17.97 17.62 3.55
CA LEU A 25 -18.09 18.87 4.31
C LEU A 25 -19.38 19.62 3.98
N ILE A 26 -19.87 19.54 2.74
CA ILE A 26 -21.18 20.08 2.36
C ILE A 26 -22.28 19.40 3.19
N HIS A 27 -22.21 18.08 3.33
CA HIS A 27 -23.14 17.32 4.16
C HIS A 27 -23.08 17.78 5.63
N ILE A 28 -21.88 17.91 6.21
CA ILE A 28 -21.70 18.41 7.58
C ILE A 28 -22.30 19.82 7.74
N ILE A 29 -22.02 20.74 6.81
CA ILE A 29 -22.59 22.10 6.83
C ILE A 29 -24.12 22.04 6.75
N ASN A 30 -24.69 21.17 5.92
CA ASN A 30 -26.13 20.97 5.83
C ASN A 30 -26.73 20.48 7.15
N GLN A 31 -26.12 19.51 7.82
CA GLN A 31 -26.59 19.04 9.14
C GLN A 31 -26.51 20.14 10.20
N VAL A 32 -25.45 20.95 10.18
CA VAL A 32 -25.29 22.10 11.08
C VAL A 32 -26.36 23.17 10.80
N ILE A 33 -26.62 23.49 9.52
CA ILE A 33 -27.70 24.39 9.11
C ILE A 33 -29.06 23.85 9.59
N LYS A 34 -29.34 22.55 9.40
CA LYS A 34 -30.56 21.89 9.86
C LYS A 34 -30.72 21.98 11.38
N LYS A 35 -29.68 21.64 12.13
CA LYS A 35 -29.66 21.73 13.61
C LYS A 35 -29.98 23.14 14.10
N ILE A 36 -29.36 24.17 13.50
CA ILE A 36 -29.58 25.58 13.88
C ILE A 36 -30.99 26.03 13.48
N PHE A 37 -31.48 25.60 12.31
CA PHE A 37 -32.83 25.91 11.86
C PHE A 37 -33.89 25.30 12.80
N LEU A 38 -33.69 24.05 13.23
CA LEU A 38 -34.59 23.29 14.11
C LEU A 38 -34.36 23.53 15.61
N GLU A 39 -33.32 24.29 15.99
CA GLU A 39 -32.96 24.60 17.38
C GLU A 39 -32.67 23.35 18.23
N GLN A 40 -31.96 22.38 17.64
CA GLN A 40 -31.68 21.09 18.26
C GLN A 40 -30.48 21.13 19.23
N TYR A 41 -30.63 20.48 20.38
CA TYR A 41 -29.55 20.17 21.34
C TYR A 41 -29.29 18.67 21.35
N THR A 42 -28.09 18.26 20.92
CA THR A 42 -27.80 16.87 20.54
C THR A 42 -26.86 16.19 21.53
N ALA A 43 -27.30 15.06 22.08
CA ALA A 43 -26.53 14.16 22.93
C ALA A 43 -26.27 12.83 22.20
N THR A 44 -25.00 12.51 21.99
CA THR A 44 -24.60 11.44 21.05
C THR A 44 -23.93 10.30 21.78
N PHE A 45 -24.36 9.06 21.55
CA PHE A 45 -23.77 7.86 22.11
C PHE A 45 -22.84 7.20 21.10
N VAL A 46 -21.56 7.12 21.46
CA VAL A 46 -20.45 6.64 20.62
C VAL A 46 -19.72 5.53 21.36
N GLY A 47 -19.15 4.54 20.68
CA GLY A 47 -18.47 3.44 21.37
C GLY A 47 -18.31 2.19 20.53
N HIS A 48 -17.53 1.22 21.00
CA HIS A 48 -17.19 0.00 20.27
C HIS A 48 -18.43 -0.73 19.71
N PHE A 49 -18.25 -1.53 18.66
CA PHE A 49 -19.34 -2.37 18.15
C PHE A 49 -19.87 -3.28 19.28
N SER A 50 -21.20 -3.44 19.40
CA SER A 50 -21.84 -4.19 20.49
C SER A 50 -21.61 -3.68 21.92
N ALA A 51 -21.17 -2.43 22.11
CA ALA A 51 -21.07 -1.79 23.44
C ALA A 51 -22.44 -1.52 24.12
N GLY A 52 -23.57 -1.83 23.48
CA GLY A 52 -24.92 -1.73 24.05
C GLY A 52 -25.56 -0.32 24.02
N LYS A 53 -25.16 0.54 23.08
CA LYS A 53 -25.59 1.95 22.94
C LYS A 53 -27.10 2.13 22.71
N SER A 54 -27.68 1.47 21.70
CA SER A 54 -29.12 1.54 21.40
C SER A 54 -29.98 1.05 22.55
N THR A 55 -29.51 0.00 23.25
CA THR A 55 -30.15 -0.52 24.45
C THR A 55 -30.13 0.51 25.58
N LEU A 56 -29.01 1.20 25.75
CA LEU A 56 -28.88 2.26 26.75
C LEU A 56 -29.81 3.45 26.46
N ILE A 57 -29.90 3.89 25.20
CA ILE A 57 -30.81 4.98 24.80
C ILE A 57 -32.27 4.63 25.09
N ASN A 58 -32.72 3.42 24.73
CA ASN A 58 -34.08 2.96 25.03
C ASN A 58 -34.37 2.97 26.54
N MET A 59 -33.41 2.57 27.38
CA MET A 59 -33.56 2.63 28.83
C MET A 59 -33.67 4.07 29.35
N LEU A 60 -32.92 5.01 28.78
CA LEU A 60 -32.93 6.42 29.18
C LEU A 60 -34.20 7.15 28.75
N LEU A 61 -34.77 6.76 27.60
CA LEU A 61 -36.05 7.25 27.09
C LEU A 61 -37.25 6.58 27.77
N GLU A 62 -37.05 5.47 28.47
CA GLU A 62 -38.13 4.63 29.06
C GLU A 62 -39.10 4.07 28.00
N GLU A 63 -38.65 4.00 26.74
CA GLU A 63 -39.42 3.53 25.59
C GLU A 63 -38.55 2.69 24.64
N SER A 64 -39.14 1.69 24.00
CA SER A 64 -38.45 0.82 23.02
C SER A 64 -38.52 1.42 21.61
N ILE A 65 -37.77 2.50 21.38
CA ILE A 65 -37.80 3.26 20.13
C ILE A 65 -36.79 2.71 19.10
N LEU A 66 -35.59 2.30 19.53
CA LEU A 66 -34.51 1.78 18.68
C LEU A 66 -34.47 0.24 18.65
N PRO A 67 -34.12 -0.41 17.54
CA PRO A 67 -33.94 -1.87 17.48
C PRO A 67 -32.66 -2.33 18.20
N SER A 68 -32.62 -3.58 18.69
CA SER A 68 -31.43 -4.21 19.28
C SER A 68 -31.17 -5.58 18.61
N SER A 69 -30.14 -5.72 17.77
CA SER A 69 -29.72 -6.97 17.08
C SER A 69 -28.18 -7.17 17.18
N PRO A 70 -27.67 -8.42 17.21
CA PRO A 70 -26.22 -8.73 17.29
C PRO A 70 -25.48 -8.68 15.95
N VAL A 71 -26.22 -8.73 14.84
CA VAL A 71 -25.75 -8.34 13.51
C VAL A 71 -25.43 -6.86 13.55
N PRO A 72 -24.52 -6.31 12.72
CA PRO A 72 -24.49 -4.87 12.52
C PRO A 72 -25.89 -4.36 12.20
N THR A 73 -26.59 -3.78 13.19
CA THR A 73 -27.74 -2.92 12.94
C THR A 73 -27.15 -1.86 12.06
N THR A 74 -27.55 -1.90 10.79
CA THR A 74 -27.03 -1.16 9.65
C THR A 74 -26.36 0.13 10.06
N SER A 75 -25.23 0.42 9.41
CA SER A 75 -24.42 1.66 9.34
C SER A 75 -25.14 3.03 9.45
N ASN A 76 -26.46 3.02 9.57
CA ASN A 76 -27.38 4.13 9.58
C ASN A 76 -27.48 4.70 10.99
N THR A 77 -27.40 6.01 11.07
CA THR A 77 -27.49 6.73 12.34
C THR A 77 -28.93 6.88 12.77
N ALA A 78 -29.26 6.55 14.03
CA ALA A 78 -30.59 6.79 14.55
C ALA A 78 -30.63 8.09 15.36
N ILE A 79 -31.52 9.00 14.96
CA ILE A 79 -31.66 10.33 15.55
C ILE A 79 -33.05 10.43 16.16
N VAL A 80 -33.14 10.44 17.48
CA VAL A 80 -34.40 10.46 18.22
C VAL A 80 -34.62 11.87 18.79
N SER A 81 -35.58 12.63 18.24
CA SER A 81 -35.80 14.04 18.57
C SER A 81 -37.17 14.30 19.19
N VAL A 82 -37.18 15.12 20.25
CA VAL A 82 -38.42 15.54 20.92
C VAL A 82 -39.16 16.58 20.09
N ALA A 83 -40.39 16.24 19.68
CA ALA A 83 -41.26 17.07 18.85
C ALA A 83 -42.74 16.90 19.23
N ASP A 84 -43.58 17.88 18.83
CA ASP A 84 -45.02 17.87 19.16
C ASP A 84 -45.80 16.81 18.36
N GLU A 85 -45.38 16.53 17.12
CA GLU A 85 -46.00 15.54 16.24
C GLU A 85 -45.04 14.37 15.99
N PRO A 86 -45.48 13.11 16.21
CA PRO A 86 -44.65 11.95 15.95
C PRO A 86 -44.47 11.72 14.45
N GLY A 87 -43.34 11.14 14.06
CA GLY A 87 -43.07 10.81 12.67
C GLY A 87 -41.71 10.15 12.48
N ILE A 88 -41.57 9.39 11.40
CA ILE A 88 -40.31 8.75 11.03
C ILE A 88 -39.88 9.29 9.68
N ILE A 89 -38.64 9.77 9.60
CA ILE A 89 -38.03 10.29 8.39
C ILE A 89 -36.82 9.43 8.09
N ALA A 90 -36.82 8.74 6.95
CA ALA A 90 -35.61 8.13 6.42
C ALA A 90 -34.90 9.13 5.51
N ASN A 91 -33.68 9.51 5.89
CA ASN A 91 -32.79 10.30 5.04
C ASN A 91 -32.00 9.34 4.15
N LEU A 92 -31.93 9.68 2.88
CA LEU A 92 -31.37 8.87 1.80
C LEU A 92 -30.27 9.65 1.10
N ASN A 93 -29.39 8.93 0.41
CA ASN A 93 -28.35 9.53 -0.39
C ASN A 93 -28.92 10.54 -1.41
N ASN A 94 -28.06 11.48 -1.81
CA ASN A 94 -28.40 12.57 -2.74
C ASN A 94 -29.43 13.56 -2.20
N GLN A 95 -29.38 13.86 -0.90
CA GLN A 95 -30.23 14.87 -0.25
C GLN A 95 -31.73 14.57 -0.40
N LYS A 96 -32.08 13.28 -0.42
CA LYS A 96 -33.48 12.84 -0.50
C LYS A 96 -33.96 12.40 0.87
N TYR A 97 -35.24 12.55 1.12
CA TYR A 97 -35.86 11.95 2.30
C TYR A 97 -37.24 11.42 1.97
N THR A 98 -37.70 10.46 2.77
CA THR A 98 -39.07 9.97 2.69
C THR A 98 -39.68 9.88 4.09
N LEU A 99 -40.98 10.10 4.16
CA LEU A 99 -41.76 9.92 5.38
C LEU A 99 -42.20 8.47 5.46
N LEU A 100 -41.86 7.82 6.57
CA LEU A 100 -42.20 6.43 6.83
C LEU A 100 -43.30 6.34 7.85
N THR A 101 -44.11 5.29 7.74
CA THR A 101 -45.18 5.04 8.71
C THR A 101 -44.68 4.28 9.94
N ASN A 102 -43.65 3.45 9.79
CA ASN A 102 -43.09 2.60 10.84
C ASN A 102 -41.62 2.24 10.56
N TYR A 103 -40.93 1.69 11.56
CA TYR A 103 -39.51 1.31 11.45
C TYR A 103 -39.27 0.07 10.57
N ASP A 104 -40.26 -0.80 10.37
CA ASP A 104 -40.08 -2.00 9.54
C ASP A 104 -39.90 -1.65 8.04
N GLU A 105 -40.43 -0.50 7.60
CA GLU A 105 -40.15 0.05 6.26
C GLU A 105 -38.66 0.38 6.09
N VAL A 106 -37.96 0.83 7.14
CA VAL A 106 -36.49 1.05 7.11
C VAL A 106 -35.75 -0.27 6.85
N LYS A 107 -36.17 -1.35 7.54
CA LYS A 107 -35.57 -2.68 7.34
C LYS A 107 -35.83 -3.19 5.92
N GLN A 108 -37.00 -2.92 5.37
CA GLN A 108 -37.33 -3.26 3.98
C GLN A 108 -36.47 -2.46 2.99
N MET A 109 -36.29 -1.16 3.21
CA MET A 109 -35.43 -0.31 2.37
C MET A 109 -33.98 -0.82 2.36
N ASN A 110 -33.43 -1.14 3.53
CA ASN A 110 -32.08 -1.72 3.64
C ASN A 110 -31.98 -3.08 2.90
N ARG A 111 -33.02 -3.94 2.96
CA ARG A 111 -33.08 -5.21 2.22
C ARG A 111 -33.21 -5.04 0.70
N GLU A 112 -33.78 -3.92 0.27
CA GLU A 112 -33.92 -3.54 -1.14
C GLU A 112 -32.66 -2.83 -1.68
N ASN A 113 -31.56 -2.82 -0.91
CA ASN A 113 -30.32 -2.09 -1.19
C ASN A 113 -30.55 -0.58 -1.42
N ILE A 114 -31.56 -0.01 -0.76
CA ILE A 114 -31.73 1.43 -0.68
C ILE A 114 -30.83 1.91 0.46
N ASP A 115 -29.86 2.76 0.11
CA ASP A 115 -28.91 3.30 1.08
C ASP A 115 -29.59 4.37 1.95
N VAL A 116 -29.70 4.09 3.24
CA VAL A 116 -30.35 4.95 4.23
C VAL A 116 -29.27 5.54 5.13
N GLU A 117 -28.99 6.83 4.96
CA GLU A 117 -27.93 7.52 5.72
C GLU A 117 -28.27 7.60 7.22
N SER A 118 -29.51 8.00 7.52
CA SER A 118 -29.99 8.15 8.89
C SER A 118 -31.49 8.03 9.00
N VAL A 119 -31.96 7.62 10.18
CA VAL A 119 -33.38 7.54 10.52
C VAL A 119 -33.66 8.55 11.62
N GLU A 120 -34.47 9.56 11.32
CA GLU A 120 -34.94 10.54 12.30
C GLU A 120 -36.31 10.12 12.83
N ILE A 121 -36.39 9.86 14.12
CA ILE A 121 -37.59 9.48 14.85
C ILE A 121 -38.02 10.67 15.70
N LYS A 122 -39.16 11.26 15.34
CA LYS A 122 -39.81 12.31 16.13
C LYS A 122 -40.78 11.66 17.10
N PHE A 123 -40.66 12.00 18.37
CA PHE A 123 -41.54 11.49 19.41
C PHE A 123 -41.90 12.59 20.41
N PRO A 124 -43.10 12.56 20.99
CA PRO A 124 -43.46 13.43 22.10
C PRO A 124 -42.77 12.96 23.38
N SER A 125 -42.28 13.89 24.20
CA SER A 125 -41.70 13.58 25.51
C SER A 125 -42.14 14.60 26.55
N GLU A 126 -42.50 14.12 27.74
CA GLU A 126 -42.72 14.97 28.93
C GLU A 126 -41.43 15.15 29.75
N LYS A 127 -40.40 14.34 29.49
CA LYS A 127 -39.14 14.29 30.24
C LYS A 127 -38.10 15.30 29.76
N PHE A 128 -38.06 15.55 28.46
CA PHE A 128 -37.07 16.42 27.80
C PHE A 128 -37.77 17.57 27.06
N ASN A 129 -37.10 18.74 26.98
CA ASN A 129 -37.63 19.91 26.30
C ASN A 129 -37.61 19.75 24.78
N LYS A 130 -38.48 20.50 24.08
CA LYS A 130 -38.53 20.51 22.61
C LYS A 130 -37.15 20.78 21.99
N GLY A 131 -36.82 20.01 20.95
CA GLY A 131 -35.52 20.08 20.29
C GLY A 131 -34.39 19.32 21.00
N PHE A 132 -34.64 18.62 22.10
CA PHE A 132 -33.67 17.66 22.63
C PHE A 132 -33.57 16.45 21.71
N THR A 133 -32.34 16.05 21.37
CA THR A 133 -32.08 15.00 20.38
C THR A 133 -31.06 14.01 20.93
N LEU A 134 -31.42 12.71 20.97
CA LEU A 134 -30.51 11.61 21.23
C LEU A 134 -30.05 11.00 19.92
N GLN A 135 -28.75 10.77 19.78
CA GLN A 135 -28.18 10.22 18.57
C GLN A 135 -27.42 8.92 18.89
N ASP A 136 -27.84 7.83 18.26
CA ASP A 136 -27.16 6.53 18.33
C ASP A 136 -26.26 6.37 17.11
N THR A 137 -24.97 6.19 17.34
CA THR A 137 -23.99 6.10 16.26
C THR A 137 -23.56 4.64 16.01
N PRO A 138 -23.14 4.30 14.77
CA PRO A 138 -22.38 3.08 14.51
C PRO A 138 -21.12 2.97 15.40
N GLY A 139 -20.55 1.76 15.52
CA GLY A 139 -19.38 1.51 16.37
C GLY A 139 -18.11 2.21 15.89
N VAL A 140 -17.20 2.59 16.80
CA VAL A 140 -15.93 3.30 16.48
C VAL A 140 -14.75 2.39 16.09
N ASP A 141 -14.93 1.07 16.08
CA ASP A 141 -13.83 0.09 15.82
C ASP A 141 -13.80 -0.40 14.38
N SER A 142 -14.71 0.08 13.56
CA SER A 142 -14.58 0.00 12.12
C SER A 142 -13.49 0.99 11.71
N ASN A 143 -12.30 0.49 11.49
CA ASN A 143 -11.24 1.15 10.72
C ASN A 143 -11.67 1.51 9.25
N VAL A 144 -12.97 1.54 8.92
CA VAL A 144 -13.47 1.76 7.56
C VAL A 144 -13.33 3.25 7.39
N SER A 145 -12.62 3.66 6.35
CA SER A 145 -12.59 5.05 5.91
C SER A 145 -14.01 5.63 5.67
N THR A 146 -15.05 4.79 5.54
CA THR A 146 -16.47 5.19 5.49
C THR A 146 -17.16 5.31 6.86
N HIS A 147 -16.57 4.79 7.95
CA HIS A 147 -17.07 4.97 9.32
C HIS A 147 -16.31 6.01 10.14
N GLN A 148 -15.09 6.36 9.71
CA GLN A 148 -14.39 7.53 10.23
C GLN A 148 -15.15 8.82 9.88
N SER A 149 -15.73 8.90 8.67
CA SER A 149 -16.55 10.04 8.24
C SER A 149 -17.87 10.17 9.02
N SER A 150 -18.57 9.07 9.32
CA SER A 150 -19.82 9.10 10.10
C SER A 150 -19.53 9.42 11.58
N THR A 151 -18.50 8.80 12.19
CA THR A 151 -18.07 9.12 13.55
C THR A 151 -17.71 10.61 13.71
N GLU A 152 -17.00 11.18 12.72
CA GLU A 152 -16.64 12.60 12.69
C GLU A 152 -17.87 13.51 12.47
N GLU A 153 -18.84 13.13 11.63
CA GLU A 153 -20.08 13.89 11.41
C GLU A 153 -20.87 14.14 12.71
N PHE A 154 -20.95 13.12 13.58
CA PHE A 154 -21.64 13.25 14.86
C PHE A 154 -20.84 14.10 15.85
N MET A 155 -19.51 14.06 15.80
CA MET A 155 -18.68 14.94 16.66
C MET A 155 -19.05 16.42 16.46
N TYR A 156 -19.31 16.84 15.23
CA TYR A 156 -19.61 18.25 14.92
C TYR A 156 -21.04 18.65 15.21
N THR A 157 -21.98 17.72 15.11
CA THR A 157 -23.40 17.98 15.42
C THR A 157 -23.75 17.82 16.91
N SER A 158 -22.85 17.18 17.69
CA SER A 158 -23.00 16.94 19.13
C SER A 158 -22.74 18.18 19.99
N ASN A 159 -23.59 18.38 20.99
CA ASN A 159 -23.30 19.27 22.12
C ASN A 159 -22.61 18.53 23.28
N VAL A 160 -22.91 17.24 23.46
CA VAL A 160 -22.29 16.35 24.46
C VAL A 160 -22.18 14.94 23.90
N LEU A 161 -21.10 14.24 24.21
CA LEU A 161 -20.82 12.91 23.69
C LEU A 161 -20.64 11.88 24.82
N PHE A 162 -21.38 10.77 24.74
CA PHE A 162 -21.36 9.64 25.66
C PHE A 162 -20.54 8.51 25.06
N TYR A 163 -19.29 8.38 25.50
CA TYR A 163 -18.37 7.34 25.03
C TYR A 163 -18.59 6.05 25.83
N THR A 164 -19.23 5.06 25.21
CA THR A 164 -19.72 3.82 25.80
C THR A 164 -18.78 2.65 25.50
N VAL A 165 -18.34 1.93 26.54
CA VAL A 165 -17.42 0.78 26.43
C VAL A 165 -17.95 -0.43 27.18
N ASP A 166 -17.60 -1.63 26.70
CA ASP A 166 -17.84 -2.88 27.43
C ASP A 166 -16.92 -2.97 28.66
N TYR A 167 -17.45 -3.47 29.78
CA TYR A 167 -16.73 -3.73 31.04
C TYR A 167 -15.36 -4.43 30.86
N ASN A 168 -15.24 -5.39 29.93
CA ASN A 168 -13.99 -6.14 29.70
C ASN A 168 -12.96 -5.38 28.85
N HIS A 169 -13.36 -4.31 28.14
CA HIS A 169 -12.51 -3.59 27.19
C HIS A 169 -12.22 -2.14 27.58
N VAL A 170 -12.47 -1.77 28.84
CA VAL A 170 -12.35 -0.39 29.33
C VAL A 170 -10.94 0.19 29.19
N GLN A 171 -9.89 -0.62 29.31
CA GLN A 171 -8.49 -0.17 29.35
C GLN A 171 -7.77 -0.15 27.99
N SER A 172 -8.50 -0.24 26.87
CA SER A 172 -7.89 -0.15 25.54
C SER A 172 -7.26 1.23 25.29
N ALA A 173 -6.00 1.25 24.84
CA ALA A 173 -5.30 2.49 24.47
C ALA A 173 -6.03 3.27 23.35
N MET A 174 -6.74 2.56 22.45
CA MET A 174 -7.52 3.15 21.37
C MET A 174 -8.70 3.98 21.90
N ASN A 175 -9.38 3.51 22.95
CA ASN A 175 -10.45 4.26 23.63
C ASN A 175 -9.95 5.61 24.13
N PHE A 176 -8.78 5.58 24.78
CA PHE A 176 -8.18 6.77 25.37
C PHE A 176 -7.68 7.75 24.31
N GLN A 177 -7.08 7.25 23.22
CA GLN A 177 -6.67 8.08 22.09
C GLN A 177 -7.87 8.79 21.43
N PHE A 178 -8.97 8.07 21.21
CA PHE A 178 -10.17 8.64 20.61
C PHE A 178 -10.81 9.70 21.52
N MET A 179 -10.98 9.41 22.83
CA MET A 179 -11.47 10.41 23.78
C MET A 179 -10.57 11.65 23.85
N LYS A 180 -9.24 11.48 23.67
CA LYS A 180 -8.30 12.60 23.57
C LYS A 180 -8.53 13.45 22.32
N GLN A 181 -8.83 12.84 21.17
CA GLN A 181 -9.23 13.55 19.94
C GLN A 181 -10.51 14.36 20.14
N LEU A 182 -11.52 13.78 20.80
CA LEU A 182 -12.76 14.50 21.14
C LEU A 182 -12.50 15.73 22.03
N ASN A 183 -11.59 15.62 23.00
CA ASN A 183 -11.16 16.75 23.81
C ASN A 183 -10.43 17.82 22.99
N TYR A 184 -9.61 17.46 21.99
CA TYR A 184 -9.00 18.42 21.07
C TYR A 184 -10.04 19.18 20.22
N ALA A 185 -11.10 18.50 19.78
CA ALA A 185 -12.23 19.11 19.07
C ALA A 185 -13.12 20.00 19.96
N GLY A 186 -12.83 20.10 21.26
CA GLY A 186 -13.58 20.90 22.21
C GLY A 186 -14.95 20.32 22.58
N VAL A 187 -15.21 19.04 22.28
CA VAL A 187 -16.49 18.38 22.59
C VAL A 187 -16.45 17.82 24.02
N PRO A 188 -17.44 18.11 24.88
CA PRO A 188 -17.55 17.50 26.21
C PRO A 188 -17.80 15.98 26.12
N VAL A 189 -17.02 15.21 26.88
CA VAL A 189 -17.06 13.73 26.87
C VAL A 189 -17.54 13.19 28.23
N VAL A 190 -18.55 12.32 28.20
CA VAL A 190 -19.03 11.50 29.33
C VAL A 190 -18.64 10.06 29.06
N PHE A 191 -17.97 9.40 30.01
CA PHE A 191 -17.51 8.01 29.83
C PHE A 191 -18.50 7.03 30.47
N VAL A 192 -19.01 6.09 29.69
CA VAL A 192 -20.03 5.12 30.12
C VAL A 192 -19.47 3.71 30.03
N ILE A 193 -19.34 3.03 31.16
CA ILE A 193 -18.91 1.64 31.24
C ILE A 193 -20.16 0.78 31.36
N ASN A 194 -20.49 0.05 30.30
CA ASN A 194 -21.69 -0.76 30.18
C ASN A 194 -21.40 -2.25 30.46
N GLN A 195 -22.47 -3.04 30.65
CA GLN A 195 -22.41 -4.48 30.90
C GLN A 195 -21.68 -4.86 32.20
N ILE A 196 -21.83 -4.03 33.24
CA ILE A 196 -21.19 -4.27 34.55
C ILE A 196 -21.70 -5.53 35.25
N ASP A 197 -22.79 -6.13 34.79
CA ASP A 197 -23.30 -7.43 35.23
C ASP A 197 -22.31 -8.58 34.96
N LYS A 198 -21.35 -8.39 34.05
CA LYS A 198 -20.22 -9.31 33.84
C LYS A 198 -19.18 -9.28 34.97
N HIS A 199 -19.29 -8.36 35.91
CA HIS A 199 -18.35 -8.24 37.01
C HIS A 199 -18.46 -9.41 37.99
N HIS A 200 -17.31 -9.93 38.41
CA HIS A 200 -17.21 -10.95 39.45
C HIS A 200 -16.36 -10.45 40.62
N GLU A 201 -17.01 -10.16 41.75
CA GLU A 201 -16.39 -9.61 42.97
C GLU A 201 -15.24 -10.48 43.50
N SER A 202 -15.27 -11.79 43.24
CA SER A 202 -14.22 -12.73 43.63
C SER A 202 -12.92 -12.60 42.82
N GLU A 203 -12.97 -12.06 41.61
CA GLU A 203 -11.78 -11.86 40.77
C GLU A 203 -11.08 -10.54 41.10
N ILE A 204 -11.85 -9.46 41.17
CA ILE A 204 -11.37 -8.14 41.55
C ILE A 204 -12.51 -7.37 42.25
N PRO A 205 -12.27 -6.72 43.39
CA PRO A 205 -13.30 -5.88 44.00
C PRO A 205 -13.67 -4.69 43.11
N PHE A 206 -14.95 -4.34 43.00
CA PHE A 206 -15.44 -3.28 42.11
C PHE A 206 -14.74 -1.92 42.35
N ASP A 207 -14.51 -1.55 43.62
CA ASP A 207 -13.77 -0.33 43.99
C ASP A 207 -12.31 -0.31 43.49
N THR A 208 -11.71 -1.48 43.35
CA THR A 208 -10.35 -1.60 42.81
C THR A 208 -10.35 -1.43 41.30
N PHE A 209 -11.37 -1.97 40.62
CA PHE A 209 -11.58 -1.74 39.20
C PHE A 209 -11.78 -0.25 38.90
N LYS A 210 -12.67 0.44 39.63
CA LYS A 210 -12.93 1.89 39.48
C LYS A 210 -11.65 2.74 39.59
N ARG A 211 -10.85 2.52 40.63
CA ARG A 211 -9.57 3.24 40.83
C ARG A 211 -8.58 3.02 39.69
N ARG A 212 -8.56 1.83 39.08
CA ARG A 212 -7.68 1.56 37.92
C ARG A 212 -8.11 2.35 36.70
N VAL A 213 -9.40 2.43 36.43
CA VAL A 213 -9.97 3.22 35.33
C VAL A 213 -9.64 4.71 35.50
N GLU A 214 -9.90 5.26 36.69
CA GLU A 214 -9.60 6.67 37.02
C GLU A 214 -8.11 6.99 36.85
N LYS A 215 -7.24 6.06 37.27
CA LYS A 215 -5.79 6.20 37.09
C LYS A 215 -5.40 6.28 35.61
N SER A 216 -5.94 5.40 34.76
CA SER A 216 -5.63 5.42 33.32
C SER A 216 -6.12 6.69 32.62
N ILE A 217 -7.31 7.20 32.98
CA ILE A 217 -7.84 8.46 32.43
C ILE A 217 -6.90 9.63 32.77
N ALA A 218 -6.41 9.68 34.01
CA ALA A 218 -5.47 10.71 34.45
C ALA A 218 -4.11 10.60 33.73
N GLU A 219 -3.60 9.38 33.52
CA GLU A 219 -2.34 9.14 32.79
C GLU A 219 -2.40 9.60 31.33
N TRP A 220 -3.57 9.54 30.69
CA TRP A 220 -3.77 9.96 29.30
C TRP A 220 -4.12 11.45 29.14
N GLU A 221 -4.23 12.18 30.25
CA GLU A 221 -4.63 13.60 30.31
C GLU A 221 -6.03 13.87 29.72
N ILE A 222 -6.92 12.89 29.82
CA ILE A 222 -8.28 13.00 29.27
C ILE A 222 -9.16 13.79 30.24
N LYS A 223 -9.87 14.78 29.72
CA LYS A 223 -10.83 15.58 30.47
C LYS A 223 -12.23 15.02 30.24
N LEU A 224 -12.78 14.40 31.27
CA LEU A 224 -14.15 13.89 31.27
C LEU A 224 -15.05 14.82 32.05
N ASP A 225 -16.30 14.96 31.60
CA ASP A 225 -17.35 15.65 32.35
C ASP A 225 -17.84 14.75 33.52
N GLN A 226 -18.13 13.48 33.23
CA GLN A 226 -18.55 12.45 34.21
C GLN A 226 -18.19 11.02 33.76
N ILE A 227 -18.23 10.06 34.71
CA ILE A 227 -18.11 8.61 34.48
C ILE A 227 -19.33 7.90 35.07
N PHE A 228 -19.96 7.01 34.30
CA PHE A 228 -21.09 6.18 34.75
C PHE A 228 -20.83 4.69 34.55
N TYR A 229 -21.29 3.88 35.51
CA TYR A 229 -21.25 2.41 35.46
C TYR A 229 -22.69 1.88 35.32
N VAL A 230 -23.01 1.24 34.20
CA VAL A 230 -24.41 0.88 33.85
C VAL A 230 -24.54 -0.55 33.35
N SER A 231 -25.73 -1.13 33.51
CA SER A 231 -26.11 -2.38 32.86
C SER A 231 -27.61 -2.40 32.57
N LYS A 232 -28.01 -3.22 31.59
CA LYS A 232 -29.41 -3.59 31.36
C LYS A 232 -29.96 -4.49 32.46
N PHE A 233 -29.11 -5.35 33.03
CA PHE A 233 -29.50 -6.30 34.07
C PHE A 233 -29.34 -5.66 35.47
N GLU A 234 -30.06 -6.21 36.45
CA GLU A 234 -29.95 -5.76 37.84
C GLU A 234 -28.53 -6.03 38.36
N HIS A 235 -27.90 -4.99 38.92
CA HIS A 235 -26.58 -5.06 39.53
C HIS A 235 -26.49 -4.00 40.64
N GLU A 236 -25.81 -4.30 41.76
CA GLU A 236 -25.73 -3.41 42.94
C GLU A 236 -25.14 -2.04 42.60
N HIS A 237 -24.17 -2.01 41.70
CA HIS A 237 -23.47 -0.79 41.28
C HIS A 237 -24.07 -0.12 40.02
N ASN A 238 -25.28 -0.50 39.59
CA ASN A 238 -25.89 0.05 38.38
C ASN A 238 -26.32 1.51 38.59
N GLN A 239 -25.82 2.43 37.77
CA GLN A 239 -26.02 3.89 37.88
C GLN A 239 -26.93 4.46 36.78
N ILE A 240 -27.78 3.63 36.16
CA ILE A 240 -28.65 4.07 35.05
C ILE A 240 -29.52 5.29 35.40
N GLN A 241 -30.02 5.38 36.64
CA GLN A 241 -30.82 6.52 37.09
C GLN A 241 -30.01 7.82 37.16
N ALA A 242 -28.76 7.75 37.66
CA ALA A 242 -27.89 8.91 37.76
C ALA A 242 -27.50 9.44 36.37
N LEU A 243 -27.31 8.55 35.39
CA LEU A 243 -27.09 8.91 33.99
C LEU A 243 -28.34 9.62 33.39
N SER A 244 -29.53 9.14 33.70
CA SER A 244 -30.80 9.77 33.31
C SER A 244 -30.94 11.18 33.89
N ASP A 245 -30.69 11.37 35.18
CA ASP A 245 -30.81 12.67 35.85
C ASP A 245 -29.81 13.70 35.29
N TYR A 246 -28.60 13.25 34.95
CA TYR A 246 -27.58 14.08 34.31
C TYR A 246 -28.01 14.61 32.93
N LEU A 247 -28.65 13.76 32.11
CA LEU A 247 -29.16 14.19 30.80
C LEU A 247 -30.24 15.26 30.91
N ILE A 248 -31.12 15.14 31.92
CA ILE A 248 -32.15 16.15 32.20
C ILE A 248 -31.53 17.50 32.57
N ASP A 249 -30.49 17.50 33.41
CA ASP A 249 -29.78 18.73 33.80
C ASP A 249 -29.12 19.43 32.60
N LYS A 250 -28.47 18.67 31.72
CA LYS A 250 -27.86 19.22 30.49
C LYS A 250 -28.89 19.85 29.56
N ASP A 251 -30.07 19.24 29.45
CA ASP A 251 -31.15 19.79 28.64
C ASP A 251 -31.73 21.11 29.22
N GLN A 252 -31.71 21.29 30.54
CA GLN A 252 -32.13 22.53 31.19
C GLN A 252 -31.09 23.66 31.04
N HIS A 253 -29.81 23.32 30.85
CA HIS A 253 -28.68 24.26 30.79
C HIS A 253 -27.92 24.19 29.45
N ARG A 254 -28.64 24.36 28.33
CA ARG A 254 -28.07 24.26 26.96
C ARG A 254 -27.01 25.33 26.67
N GLU A 255 -26.00 24.93 25.89
CA GLU A 255 -24.98 25.82 25.28
C GLU A 255 -25.64 26.89 24.39
N SER A 256 -25.04 28.09 24.30
CA SER A 256 -25.53 29.13 23.41
C SER A 256 -25.26 28.81 21.94
N MET A 257 -26.24 29.10 21.07
CA MET A 257 -26.11 28.84 19.62
C MET A 257 -24.96 29.63 18.97
N ALA A 258 -24.58 30.78 19.53
CA ALA A 258 -23.49 31.59 18.99
C ALA A 258 -22.13 30.93 19.18
N ASP A 259 -21.88 30.38 20.35
CA ASP A 259 -20.61 29.71 20.68
C ASP A 259 -20.46 28.41 19.87
N TYR A 260 -21.56 27.66 19.72
CA TYR A 260 -21.62 26.47 18.88
C TYR A 260 -21.29 26.78 17.40
N VAL A 261 -21.88 27.84 16.83
CA VAL A 261 -21.63 28.24 15.42
C VAL A 261 -20.19 28.68 15.21
N GLU A 262 -19.64 29.45 16.14
CA GLU A 262 -18.25 29.94 16.03
C GLU A 262 -17.24 28.80 16.02
N ARG A 263 -17.35 27.83 16.95
CA ARG A 263 -16.43 26.67 16.94
C ARG A 263 -16.58 25.82 15.67
N THR A 264 -17.81 25.69 15.16
CA THR A 264 -18.10 24.85 13.99
C THR A 264 -17.58 25.46 12.69
N VAL A 265 -17.70 26.79 12.52
CA VAL A 265 -17.18 27.48 11.32
C VAL A 265 -15.66 27.40 11.22
N ASN A 266 -14.95 27.59 12.33
CA ASN A 266 -13.49 27.49 12.35
C ASN A 266 -13.04 26.09 11.96
N PHE A 267 -13.66 25.07 12.56
CA PHE A 267 -13.39 23.67 12.26
C PHE A 267 -13.60 23.32 10.78
N ILE A 268 -14.77 23.65 10.20
CA ILE A 268 -15.09 23.33 8.79
C ILE A 268 -14.11 24.02 7.82
N THR A 269 -13.65 25.22 8.18
CA THR A 269 -12.68 25.96 7.37
C THR A 269 -11.33 25.25 7.34
N ASP A 270 -10.85 24.79 8.49
CA ASP A 270 -9.56 24.10 8.60
C ASP A 270 -9.58 22.73 7.87
N GLU A 271 -10.66 21.96 8.01
CA GLU A 271 -10.83 20.69 7.29
C GLU A 271 -10.90 20.87 5.76
N GLN A 272 -11.61 21.89 5.28
CA GLN A 272 -11.73 22.13 3.85
C GLN A 272 -10.38 22.49 3.23
N LEU A 273 -9.56 23.28 3.95
CA LEU A 273 -8.20 23.60 3.51
C LEU A 273 -7.34 22.34 3.43
N SER A 274 -7.47 21.43 4.40
CA SER A 274 -6.75 20.14 4.39
C SER A 274 -7.21 19.24 3.23
N PHE A 275 -8.51 19.19 2.93
CA PHE A 275 -9.06 18.41 1.81
C PHE A 275 -8.57 18.92 0.45
N ILE A 276 -8.65 20.23 0.22
CA ILE A 276 -8.19 20.84 -1.04
C ILE A 276 -6.70 20.53 -1.27
N GLN A 277 -5.88 20.58 -0.22
CA GLN A 277 -4.47 20.24 -0.31
C GLN A 277 -4.24 18.77 -0.69
N HIS A 278 -5.10 17.86 -0.22
CA HIS A 278 -5.01 16.43 -0.55
C HIS A 278 -5.43 16.12 -1.99
N GLU A 279 -6.56 16.65 -2.47
CA GLU A 279 -7.00 16.45 -3.87
C GLU A 279 -6.01 17.02 -4.88
N ILE A 280 -5.45 18.19 -4.57
CA ILE A 280 -4.34 18.77 -5.34
C ILE A 280 -3.20 17.76 -5.42
N GLN A 281 -2.80 17.14 -4.30
CA GLN A 281 -1.73 16.14 -4.27
C GLN A 281 -2.08 14.84 -5.01
N THR A 282 -3.35 14.41 -5.05
CA THR A 282 -3.77 13.21 -5.78
C THR A 282 -3.69 13.40 -7.29
N ILE A 283 -4.24 14.50 -7.81
CA ILE A 283 -4.15 14.84 -9.25
C ILE A 283 -2.69 14.93 -9.67
N LEU A 284 -1.88 15.54 -8.82
CA LEU A 284 -0.44 15.59 -8.98
C LEU A 284 0.21 14.21 -9.03
N ASN A 285 -0.17 13.28 -8.15
CA ASN A 285 0.38 11.93 -8.15
C ASN A 285 -0.12 11.07 -9.33
N GLU A 286 -1.37 11.24 -9.79
CA GLU A 286 -1.93 10.53 -10.96
C GLU A 286 -1.26 10.97 -12.27
N LEU A 287 -0.96 12.27 -12.35
CA LEU A 287 -0.18 12.84 -13.44
C LEU A 287 1.34 12.65 -13.24
N ASP A 288 1.77 12.18 -12.07
CA ASP A 288 3.15 12.06 -11.56
C ASP A 288 3.98 13.37 -11.63
N ILE A 289 3.40 14.46 -11.12
CA ILE A 289 3.95 15.82 -11.11
C ILE A 289 3.92 16.40 -9.70
N PHE A 290 4.90 17.20 -9.30
CA PHE A 290 4.81 17.98 -8.05
C PHE A 290 4.04 19.29 -8.24
N GLU A 291 3.39 19.83 -7.18
CA GLU A 291 2.55 21.07 -7.29
C GLU A 291 3.34 22.24 -7.88
N GLU A 292 4.63 22.29 -7.56
CA GLU A 292 5.60 23.28 -8.00
C GLU A 292 5.96 23.14 -9.49
N ASP A 293 5.83 21.92 -10.03
CA ASP A 293 6.16 21.53 -11.40
C ASP A 293 4.91 21.34 -12.29
N PHE A 294 3.71 21.47 -11.71
CA PHE A 294 2.42 21.28 -12.39
C PHE A 294 2.30 22.14 -13.65
N ASP A 295 2.65 23.43 -13.52
CA ASP A 295 2.60 24.39 -14.61
C ASP A 295 3.51 23.93 -15.79
N GLN A 296 4.57 23.14 -15.53
CA GLN A 296 5.53 22.62 -16.51
C GLN A 296 5.10 21.27 -17.13
N ALA A 297 4.48 20.36 -16.39
CA ALA A 297 4.03 19.08 -16.94
C ALA A 297 2.67 19.17 -17.65
N TYR A 298 1.81 20.14 -17.29
CA TYR A 298 0.63 20.50 -18.09
C TYR A 298 0.99 20.92 -19.52
N LEU A 299 2.19 21.49 -19.68
CA LEU A 299 2.81 21.82 -20.97
C LEU A 299 3.41 20.59 -21.71
N ASN A 300 3.77 19.50 -21.01
CA ASN A 300 4.35 18.27 -21.57
C ASN A 300 3.28 17.24 -22.01
N PHE A 301 2.18 17.09 -21.29
CA PHE A 301 1.04 16.26 -21.72
C PHE A 301 0.46 16.71 -23.06
N GLN A 302 0.42 18.03 -23.31
CA GLN A 302 0.09 18.59 -24.63
C GLN A 302 1.05 18.12 -25.76
N GLN A 303 2.22 17.57 -25.43
CA GLN A 303 3.23 17.07 -26.38
C GLN A 303 3.14 15.55 -26.62
N HIS A 304 2.76 14.71 -25.65
CA HIS A 304 2.68 13.24 -25.80
C HIS A 304 1.57 12.73 -26.73
N GLN A 305 0.51 13.52 -26.93
CA GLN A 305 -0.47 13.32 -28.00
C GLN A 305 0.19 13.21 -29.40
N GLN A 306 1.43 13.70 -29.55
CA GLN A 306 2.23 13.59 -30.78
C GLN A 306 2.82 12.19 -31.02
N VAL A 307 2.95 11.30 -30.01
CA VAL A 307 3.62 9.98 -30.13
C VAL A 307 2.83 8.96 -30.96
N SER A 308 1.49 8.99 -30.89
CA SER A 308 0.60 8.23 -31.80
C SER A 308 0.71 8.73 -33.26
N GLU A 309 1.19 9.96 -33.46
CA GLU A 309 1.56 10.51 -34.76
C GLU A 309 2.97 10.07 -35.21
N GLU A 310 3.88 9.70 -34.29
CA GLU A 310 5.28 9.30 -34.55
C GLU A 310 5.41 7.97 -35.32
N ALA A 311 4.53 7.01 -35.07
CA ALA A 311 4.48 5.76 -35.85
C ALA A 311 4.09 6.02 -37.33
N LYS A 312 3.30 7.06 -37.59
CA LYS A 312 2.97 7.51 -38.96
C LYS A 312 4.10 8.31 -39.59
N LEU A 313 4.85 9.08 -38.79
CA LEU A 313 6.01 9.89 -39.20
C LEU A 313 7.18 9.03 -39.72
N LEU A 314 7.42 7.86 -39.13
CA LEU A 314 8.52 6.95 -39.50
C LEU A 314 8.44 6.37 -40.93
N ASN A 315 7.26 6.41 -41.56
CA ASN A 315 7.07 5.96 -42.95
C ASN A 315 7.45 7.02 -44.00
N ASN A 316 7.76 8.25 -43.56
CA ASN A 316 8.11 9.35 -44.44
C ASN A 316 9.37 10.10 -43.92
N PRO A 317 10.56 9.82 -44.50
CA PRO A 317 11.83 10.40 -44.07
C PRO A 317 11.84 11.93 -43.99
N ASP A 318 11.12 12.61 -44.89
CA ASP A 318 11.06 14.08 -44.92
C ASP A 318 10.20 14.62 -43.76
N GLN A 319 9.10 13.93 -43.42
CA GLN A 319 8.26 14.32 -42.29
C GLN A 319 8.93 14.02 -40.95
N LEU A 320 9.67 12.91 -40.86
CA LEU A 320 10.47 12.59 -39.68
C LEU A 320 11.60 13.62 -39.48
N TYR A 321 12.26 14.04 -40.55
CA TYR A 321 13.27 15.09 -40.51
C TYR A 321 12.69 16.43 -40.02
N ASP A 322 11.55 16.85 -40.59
CA ASP A 322 10.88 18.08 -40.18
C ASP A 322 10.36 18.01 -38.75
N PHE A 323 9.89 16.85 -38.31
CA PHE A 323 9.48 16.59 -36.93
C PHE A 323 10.64 16.74 -35.94
N LEU A 324 11.76 16.04 -36.16
CA LEU A 324 12.95 16.15 -35.31
C LEU A 324 13.49 17.58 -35.26
N LYS A 325 13.45 18.29 -36.40
CA LYS A 325 13.85 19.69 -36.48
C LYS A 325 12.92 20.63 -35.71
N GLN A 326 11.61 20.38 -35.73
CA GLN A 326 10.63 21.14 -34.96
C GLN A 326 10.74 20.86 -33.46
N LYS A 327 10.89 19.59 -33.06
CA LYS A 327 11.14 19.19 -31.67
C LYS A 327 12.41 19.84 -31.11
N ARG A 328 13.54 19.74 -31.82
CA ARG A 328 14.78 20.44 -31.46
C ARG A 328 14.56 21.95 -31.32
N LYS A 329 13.81 22.57 -32.24
CA LYS A 329 13.52 24.01 -32.16
C LYS A 329 12.69 24.35 -30.92
N ALA A 330 11.66 23.56 -30.62
CA ALA A 330 10.83 23.74 -29.43
C ALA A 330 11.63 23.60 -28.14
N ILE A 331 12.48 22.57 -28.04
CA ILE A 331 13.41 22.38 -26.91
C ILE A 331 14.33 23.59 -26.78
N LEU A 332 14.96 24.04 -27.87
CA LEU A 332 15.86 25.20 -27.83
C LEU A 332 15.14 26.51 -27.48
N ASP A 333 13.87 26.66 -27.86
CA ASP A 333 13.07 27.85 -27.56
C ASP A 333 12.56 27.86 -26.11
N ASN A 334 12.32 26.69 -25.51
CA ASN A 334 11.80 26.54 -24.15
C ASN A 334 12.87 26.21 -23.10
N ALA A 335 14.10 25.85 -23.49
CA ALA A 335 15.16 25.46 -22.55
C ALA A 335 15.53 26.60 -21.59
N TYR A 336 15.34 26.36 -20.29
CA TYR A 336 15.60 27.36 -19.25
C TYR A 336 17.07 27.39 -18.82
N VAL A 337 17.97 27.63 -19.78
CA VAL A 337 19.43 27.67 -19.53
C VAL A 337 19.85 28.92 -18.74
N MET A 338 19.20 30.06 -19.00
CA MET A 338 19.54 31.37 -18.41
C MET A 338 18.84 31.59 -17.07
N THR A 339 19.07 30.68 -16.12
CA THR A 339 18.54 30.77 -14.74
C THR A 339 19.09 31.97 -13.99
N HIS A 340 18.51 32.30 -12.83
CA HIS A 340 19.05 33.35 -11.95
C HIS A 340 20.52 33.08 -11.58
N ASP A 341 20.85 31.85 -11.19
CA ASP A 341 22.23 31.48 -10.85
C ASP A 341 23.18 31.56 -12.06
N THR A 342 22.72 31.09 -13.23
CA THR A 342 23.45 31.24 -14.49
C THR A 342 23.73 32.73 -14.79
N ARG A 343 22.72 33.61 -14.63
CA ARG A 343 22.85 35.05 -14.87
C ARG A 343 23.78 35.73 -13.87
N GLU A 344 23.85 35.27 -12.63
CA GLU A 344 24.81 35.76 -11.64
C GLU A 344 26.24 35.28 -11.94
N LYS A 345 26.41 34.04 -12.42
CA LYS A 345 27.69 33.55 -12.95
C LYS A 345 28.13 34.34 -14.20
N ILE A 346 27.20 34.70 -15.09
CA ILE A 346 27.45 35.59 -16.23
C ILE A 346 27.89 36.97 -15.73
N ARG A 347 27.17 37.57 -14.77
CA ARG A 347 27.50 38.88 -14.21
C ARG A 347 28.91 38.90 -13.62
N THR A 348 29.23 37.93 -12.76
CA THR A 348 30.54 37.85 -12.11
C THR A 348 31.66 37.66 -13.14
N TYR A 349 31.44 36.88 -14.19
CA TYR A 349 32.37 36.76 -15.31
C TYR A 349 32.53 38.10 -16.07
N LEU A 350 31.44 38.77 -16.46
CA LEU A 350 31.48 40.04 -17.20
C LEU A 350 32.16 41.16 -16.40
N GLU A 351 31.91 41.25 -15.09
CA GLU A 351 32.55 42.22 -14.19
C GLU A 351 34.07 42.05 -14.19
N SER A 352 34.53 40.79 -14.28
CA SER A 352 35.96 40.48 -14.32
C SER A 352 36.66 40.96 -15.59
N LYS A 353 35.90 41.26 -16.67
CA LYS A 353 36.40 41.75 -17.97
C LYS A 353 36.37 43.29 -18.11
N THR A 354 35.87 44.02 -17.11
CA THR A 354 35.83 45.51 -17.14
C THR A 354 37.20 46.15 -16.97
N LYS A 355 37.40 47.36 -17.49
CA LYS A 355 38.71 48.08 -17.41
C LYS A 355 39.15 48.38 -15.99
N ASP A 356 38.21 48.61 -15.08
CA ASP A 356 38.47 49.02 -13.69
C ASP A 356 38.51 47.84 -12.70
N PHE A 357 38.41 46.60 -13.18
CA PHE A 357 38.44 45.40 -12.35
C PHE A 357 39.81 45.24 -11.65
N LYS A 358 39.80 45.20 -10.31
CA LYS A 358 41.01 45.06 -9.47
C LYS A 358 40.88 43.83 -8.59
N VAL A 359 41.80 42.88 -8.75
CA VAL A 359 41.99 41.76 -7.82
C VAL A 359 42.79 42.20 -6.60
N GLY A 360 42.38 41.73 -5.41
CA GLY A 360 43.05 42.06 -4.14
C GLY A 360 44.49 41.55 -4.07
N GLY A 361 45.41 42.37 -3.54
CA GLY A 361 46.82 42.03 -3.31
C GLY A 361 47.84 43.02 -3.90
N ILE A 362 49.09 42.97 -3.43
CA ILE A 362 50.11 44.01 -3.68
C ILE A 362 51.07 43.66 -4.85
N PHE A 363 51.17 42.38 -5.28
CA PHE A 363 52.09 41.92 -6.35
C PHE A 363 51.38 41.09 -7.45
N ASN A 364 51.93 41.09 -8.67
CA ASN A 364 51.47 40.31 -9.85
C ASN A 364 50.00 40.49 -10.26
N LYS A 365 49.47 41.72 -10.15
CA LYS A 365 48.05 42.04 -10.43
C LYS A 365 47.58 41.58 -11.82
N LYS A 366 48.36 41.80 -12.88
CA LYS A 366 47.98 41.38 -14.24
C LYS A 366 47.79 39.86 -14.38
N LYS A 367 48.65 39.05 -13.74
CA LYS A 367 48.57 37.58 -13.79
C LYS A 367 47.37 37.07 -12.99
N LYS A 368 47.16 37.59 -11.77
CA LYS A 368 46.01 37.24 -10.92
C LYS A 368 44.67 37.64 -11.54
N THR A 369 44.63 38.76 -12.28
CA THR A 369 43.43 39.16 -13.03
C THR A 369 43.09 38.11 -14.09
N LEU A 370 44.06 37.64 -14.87
CA LEU A 370 43.85 36.62 -15.89
C LEU A 370 43.42 35.27 -15.28
N GLU A 371 44.06 34.83 -14.18
CA GLU A 371 43.67 33.61 -13.46
C GLU A 371 42.23 33.69 -12.93
N THR A 372 41.82 34.83 -12.38
CA THR A 372 40.46 35.03 -11.86
C THR A 372 39.42 35.06 -12.98
N GLN A 373 39.74 35.67 -14.13
CA GLN A 373 38.88 35.65 -15.31
C GLN A 373 38.69 34.21 -15.82
N GLN A 374 39.73 33.39 -15.79
CA GLN A 374 39.69 32.00 -16.25
C GLN A 374 38.89 31.10 -15.30
N ILE A 375 39.03 31.27 -13.98
CA ILE A 375 38.20 30.54 -12.98
C ILE A 375 36.72 30.87 -13.17
N ARG A 376 36.38 32.16 -13.29
CA ARG A 376 34.97 32.57 -13.47
C ARG A 376 34.38 32.10 -14.80
N LEU A 377 35.19 32.04 -15.86
CA LEU A 377 34.79 31.45 -17.14
C LEU A 377 34.51 29.95 -16.99
N GLN A 378 35.34 29.22 -16.24
CA GLN A 378 35.19 27.79 -16.05
C GLN A 378 33.97 27.45 -15.17
N GLU A 379 33.74 28.19 -14.09
CA GLU A 379 32.53 28.06 -13.29
C GLU A 379 31.27 28.34 -14.12
N LEU A 380 31.30 29.34 -15.00
CA LEU A 380 30.20 29.63 -15.90
C LEU A 380 30.00 28.51 -16.94
N LEU A 381 31.08 27.94 -17.47
CA LEU A 381 31.02 26.83 -18.42
C LEU A 381 30.47 25.55 -17.77
N GLU A 382 30.87 25.22 -16.55
CA GLU A 382 30.34 24.06 -15.82
C GLU A 382 28.84 24.21 -15.55
N GLN A 383 28.43 25.40 -15.09
CA GLN A 383 27.02 25.72 -14.87
C GLN A 383 26.20 25.62 -16.16
N LEU A 384 26.73 26.14 -17.27
CA LEU A 384 26.08 26.03 -18.58
C LEU A 384 26.07 24.59 -19.09
N GLN A 385 27.12 23.81 -18.87
CA GLN A 385 27.21 22.42 -19.29
C GLN A 385 26.18 21.54 -18.56
N GLU A 386 26.00 21.75 -17.26
CA GLU A 386 24.97 21.08 -16.46
C GLU A 386 23.58 21.43 -16.98
N LYS A 387 23.31 22.73 -17.21
CA LYS A 387 22.02 23.17 -17.72
C LYS A 387 21.74 22.73 -19.15
N VAL A 388 22.75 22.67 -20.02
CA VAL A 388 22.58 22.12 -21.38
C VAL A 388 22.36 20.61 -21.33
N ASN A 389 22.97 19.89 -20.38
CA ASN A 389 22.72 18.46 -20.22
C ASN A 389 21.27 18.18 -19.77
N GLN A 390 20.76 18.94 -18.79
CA GLN A 390 19.42 18.79 -18.23
C GLN A 390 18.34 19.32 -19.20
N GLU A 391 18.47 20.57 -19.64
CA GLU A 391 17.40 21.31 -20.33
C GLU A 391 17.39 21.10 -21.85
N ILE A 392 18.44 20.48 -22.42
CA ILE A 392 18.59 20.32 -23.88
C ILE A 392 18.95 18.88 -24.25
N ARG A 393 20.04 18.31 -23.70
CA ARG A 393 20.55 16.99 -24.10
C ARG A 393 19.60 15.85 -23.73
N GLN A 394 19.09 15.85 -22.51
CA GLN A 394 18.21 14.78 -22.03
C GLN A 394 16.87 14.75 -22.79
N PRO A 395 16.15 15.88 -22.96
CA PRO A 395 14.95 15.92 -23.79
C PRO A 395 15.21 15.51 -25.24
N LEU A 396 16.33 15.96 -25.85
CA LEU A 396 16.71 15.54 -27.21
C LEU A 396 16.98 14.03 -27.30
N ARG A 397 17.56 13.41 -26.27
CA ARG A 397 17.78 11.96 -26.22
C ARG A 397 16.47 11.21 -26.08
N GLU A 398 15.59 11.64 -25.19
CA GLU A 398 14.29 11.01 -24.94
C GLU A 398 13.43 11.05 -26.22
N ASP A 399 13.32 12.22 -26.86
CA ASP A 399 12.64 12.40 -28.15
C ASP A 399 13.25 11.58 -29.30
N MET A 400 14.52 11.16 -29.19
CA MET A 400 15.15 10.29 -30.20
C MET A 400 15.17 8.81 -29.81
N SER A 401 14.92 8.47 -28.56
CA SER A 401 15.09 7.12 -28.02
C SER A 401 14.15 6.10 -28.68
N PHE A 402 12.95 6.53 -29.07
CA PHE A 402 12.01 5.67 -29.79
C PHE A 402 12.60 5.17 -31.12
N LEU A 403 13.47 5.95 -31.76
CA LEU A 403 14.11 5.59 -33.03
C LEU A 403 15.01 4.36 -32.89
N THR A 404 15.55 4.07 -31.70
CA THR A 404 16.43 2.90 -31.50
C THR A 404 15.69 1.58 -31.68
N ARG A 405 14.35 1.59 -31.56
CA ARG A 405 13.48 0.44 -31.82
C ARG A 405 13.35 0.14 -33.33
N PHE A 406 13.68 1.11 -34.18
CA PHE A 406 13.49 1.05 -35.63
C PHE A 406 14.80 1.17 -36.43
N ILE A 407 15.94 1.34 -35.74
CA ILE A 407 17.28 1.50 -36.33
C ILE A 407 18.09 0.22 -36.13
N ASN A 408 18.48 -0.40 -37.25
CA ASN A 408 19.30 -1.62 -37.29
C ASN A 408 20.82 -1.32 -37.35
N SER A 409 21.28 -0.35 -36.56
CA SER A 409 22.71 -0.02 -36.45
C SER A 409 23.08 0.23 -35.00
N SER A 410 23.92 -0.63 -34.43
CA SER A 410 24.39 -0.49 -33.05
C SER A 410 25.16 0.82 -32.85
N GLU A 411 25.96 1.25 -33.83
CA GLU A 411 26.71 2.50 -33.78
C GLU A 411 25.78 3.73 -33.73
N VAL A 412 24.66 3.69 -34.45
CA VAL A 412 23.69 4.79 -34.47
C VAL A 412 22.83 4.76 -33.21
N ASN A 413 22.42 3.58 -32.74
CA ASN A 413 21.71 3.43 -31.47
C ASN A 413 22.57 3.91 -30.29
N ASP A 414 23.85 3.56 -30.27
CA ASP A 414 24.80 4.05 -29.28
C ASP A 414 24.97 5.57 -29.35
N ALA A 415 25.03 6.15 -30.56
CA ALA A 415 25.14 7.60 -30.73
C ALA A 415 23.86 8.35 -30.32
N ILE A 416 22.68 7.74 -30.46
CA ILE A 416 21.40 8.27 -30.00
C ILE A 416 21.30 8.20 -28.47
N LEU A 417 21.70 7.07 -27.87
CA LEU A 417 21.58 6.85 -26.42
C LEU A 417 22.68 7.58 -25.63
N ASN A 418 23.86 7.78 -26.22
CA ASN A 418 25.02 8.42 -25.61
C ASN A 418 25.36 9.79 -26.21
N GLN A 419 24.36 10.61 -26.48
CA GLN A 419 24.56 11.98 -26.97
C GLN A 419 25.43 12.80 -25.99
N HIS A 420 26.40 13.54 -26.52
CA HIS A 420 27.29 14.39 -25.74
C HIS A 420 27.58 15.72 -26.45
N TYR A 421 27.27 16.85 -25.80
CA TYR A 421 27.49 18.19 -26.33
C TYR A 421 28.43 18.96 -25.41
N GLN A 422 29.70 19.06 -25.78
CA GLN A 422 30.69 19.77 -24.97
C GLN A 422 30.71 21.26 -25.32
N MET A 423 30.46 22.13 -24.34
CA MET A 423 30.37 23.57 -24.58
C MET A 423 31.74 24.24 -24.74
N PRO A 424 32.05 24.86 -25.90
CA PRO A 424 33.34 25.49 -26.10
C PRO A 424 33.37 26.92 -25.50
N PRO A 425 34.51 27.35 -24.91
CA PRO A 425 34.64 28.67 -24.26
C PRO A 425 34.38 29.88 -25.15
N ASN A 426 34.61 29.74 -26.46
CA ASN A 426 34.45 30.82 -27.44
C ASN A 426 33.00 31.29 -27.60
N LEU A 427 32.00 30.47 -27.25
CA LEU A 427 30.59 30.91 -27.22
C LEU A 427 30.37 32.09 -26.26
N ILE A 428 31.22 32.23 -25.24
CA ILE A 428 31.14 33.27 -24.23
C ILE A 428 32.10 34.41 -24.57
N ASP A 429 33.36 34.11 -24.87
CA ASP A 429 34.39 35.14 -25.08
C ASP A 429 34.11 36.00 -26.34
N ASP A 430 33.57 35.42 -27.42
CA ASP A 430 33.35 36.13 -28.70
C ASP A 430 32.19 37.14 -28.64
N LEU A 431 31.31 37.03 -27.64
CA LEU A 431 30.14 37.91 -27.47
C LEU A 431 30.45 39.16 -26.63
N TYR A 432 31.59 39.18 -25.94
CA TYR A 432 31.91 40.28 -25.03
C TYR A 432 32.25 41.57 -25.80
N GLN A 433 31.59 42.65 -25.39
CA GLN A 433 31.89 44.00 -25.87
C GLN A 433 32.40 44.84 -24.70
N MET A 434 33.45 45.63 -24.94
CA MET A 434 34.12 46.36 -23.87
C MET A 434 33.22 47.40 -23.21
N GLN A 435 32.89 47.20 -21.93
CA GLN A 435 32.05 48.11 -21.13
C GLN A 435 32.85 48.81 -20.02
N ILE A 436 32.44 50.02 -19.66
CA ILE A 436 33.01 50.80 -18.54
C ILE A 436 32.51 50.24 -17.19
N SER A 437 31.24 49.80 -17.14
CA SER A 437 30.60 49.18 -15.99
C SER A 437 29.54 48.18 -16.45
N ILE A 438 29.38 47.06 -15.75
CA ILE A 438 28.35 46.06 -16.08
C ILE A 438 27.02 46.47 -15.48
N SER A 439 26.11 46.95 -16.33
CA SER A 439 24.74 47.22 -15.93
C SER A 439 23.90 45.93 -15.97
N ASN A 440 22.81 45.90 -15.22
CA ASN A 440 21.83 44.81 -15.29
C ASN A 440 21.30 44.62 -16.73
N GLN A 441 21.10 45.72 -17.46
CA GLN A 441 20.67 45.67 -18.85
C GLN A 441 21.69 44.97 -19.76
N TYR A 442 22.99 45.19 -19.54
CA TYR A 442 24.04 44.55 -20.34
C TYR A 442 24.14 43.05 -20.05
N VAL A 443 23.98 42.62 -18.79
CA VAL A 443 23.91 41.19 -18.43
C VAL A 443 22.75 40.51 -19.14
N LEU A 444 21.58 41.16 -19.20
CA LEU A 444 20.41 40.63 -19.91
C LEU A 444 20.66 40.50 -21.42
N THR A 445 21.17 41.56 -22.07
CA THR A 445 21.48 41.50 -23.51
C THR A 445 22.56 40.46 -23.84
N PHE A 446 23.61 40.36 -23.03
CA PHE A 446 24.65 39.35 -23.21
C PHE A 446 24.09 37.92 -23.01
N SER A 447 23.19 37.74 -22.04
CA SER A 447 22.52 36.46 -21.82
C SER A 447 21.65 36.06 -23.02
N ASP A 448 20.92 37.01 -23.61
CA ASP A 448 20.11 36.76 -24.80
C ASP A 448 20.97 36.37 -26.01
N ASP A 449 22.11 37.04 -26.20
CA ASP A 449 23.03 36.75 -27.30
C ASP A 449 23.80 35.44 -27.08
N LEU A 450 24.17 35.12 -25.83
CA LEU A 450 24.78 33.83 -25.47
C LEU A 450 23.80 32.68 -25.72
N MET A 451 22.53 32.86 -25.37
CA MET A 451 21.49 31.87 -25.64
C MET A 451 21.34 31.65 -27.16
N LYS A 452 21.32 32.72 -27.97
CA LYS A 452 21.31 32.57 -29.45
C LYS A 452 22.51 31.78 -29.96
N SER A 453 23.70 32.01 -29.40
CA SER A 453 24.93 31.31 -29.80
C SER A 453 24.88 29.82 -29.42
N ILE A 454 24.40 29.50 -28.21
CA ILE A 454 24.16 28.11 -27.76
C ILE A 454 23.15 27.41 -28.68
N LYS A 455 22.04 28.08 -29.04
CA LYS A 455 21.06 27.52 -29.99
C LYS A 455 21.70 27.16 -31.33
N GLN A 456 22.54 28.05 -31.89
CA GLN A 456 23.24 27.79 -33.15
C GLN A 456 24.24 26.64 -33.04
N PHE A 457 24.96 26.54 -31.92
CA PHE A 457 25.88 25.44 -31.65
C PHE A 457 25.15 24.10 -31.60
N ILE A 458 24.08 23.98 -30.82
CA ILE A 458 23.33 22.73 -30.69
C ILE A 458 22.71 22.30 -32.02
N ILE A 459 22.17 23.24 -32.82
CA ILE A 459 21.67 22.94 -34.17
C ILE A 459 22.77 22.30 -35.03
N LYS A 460 23.99 22.84 -34.98
CA LYS A 460 25.12 22.33 -35.76
C LYS A 460 25.58 20.93 -35.32
N GLU A 461 25.60 20.66 -34.01
CA GLU A 461 26.05 19.36 -33.46
C GLU A 461 25.01 18.24 -33.61
N THR A 462 23.72 18.57 -33.64
CA THR A 462 22.62 17.58 -33.72
C THR A 462 22.28 17.17 -35.15
N GLU A 463 22.48 18.05 -36.13
CA GLU A 463 22.11 17.81 -37.53
C GLU A 463 22.67 16.50 -38.12
N PRO A 464 23.97 16.15 -37.93
CA PRO A 464 24.53 14.92 -38.48
C PRO A 464 23.94 13.65 -37.86
N LEU A 465 23.51 13.72 -36.60
CA LEU A 465 22.88 12.58 -35.91
C LEU A 465 21.46 12.34 -36.43
N PHE A 466 20.71 13.40 -36.70
CA PHE A 466 19.35 13.30 -37.27
C PHE A 466 19.39 12.66 -38.66
N GLU A 467 20.31 13.10 -39.53
CA GLU A 467 20.49 12.53 -40.87
C GLU A 467 20.89 11.03 -40.81
N LYS A 468 21.76 10.65 -39.87
CA LYS A 468 22.15 9.25 -39.63
C LYS A 468 21.00 8.40 -39.10
N ALA A 469 20.22 8.92 -38.16
CA ALA A 469 19.09 8.19 -37.57
C ALA A 469 18.00 7.90 -38.62
N ILE A 470 17.66 8.90 -39.44
CA ILE A 470 16.63 8.79 -40.49
C ILE A 470 17.06 7.82 -41.60
N SER A 471 18.33 7.84 -42.00
CA SER A 471 18.84 6.93 -43.03
C SER A 471 18.86 5.45 -42.60
N HIS A 472 18.73 5.17 -41.30
CA HIS A 472 18.74 3.82 -40.75
C HIS A 472 17.39 3.38 -40.14
N SER A 473 16.38 4.25 -40.10
CA SER A 473 15.05 3.94 -39.55
C SER A 473 14.15 3.26 -40.59
N GLN A 474 13.59 2.08 -40.28
CA GLN A 474 12.51 1.44 -41.05
C GLN A 474 11.41 0.94 -40.11
N ALA A 475 10.16 1.32 -40.37
CA ALA A 475 9.00 0.85 -39.61
C ALA A 475 8.38 -0.40 -40.27
N ASN A 476 8.24 -1.48 -39.50
CA ASN A 476 7.23 -2.50 -39.74
C ASN A 476 6.24 -2.48 -38.57
N ASP A 477 4.96 -2.23 -38.91
CA ASP A 477 3.70 -2.46 -38.17
C ASP A 477 3.67 -2.30 -36.64
N ILE A 478 3.10 -1.20 -36.12
CA ILE A 478 2.30 -1.17 -34.86
C ILE A 478 1.19 -0.07 -34.91
N GLY A 479 -0.02 -0.41 -34.43
CA GLY A 479 -1.23 0.42 -34.34
C GLY A 479 -1.45 1.13 -32.97
N THR A 480 -2.51 1.96 -32.89
CA THR A 480 -2.71 3.07 -31.92
C THR A 480 -3.86 2.89 -30.93
N GLU A 481 -3.68 3.21 -29.63
CA GLU A 481 -4.72 3.60 -28.63
C GLU A 481 -4.11 4.48 -27.50
N GLU A 482 -4.78 5.58 -27.08
CA GLU A 482 -4.84 6.20 -25.70
C GLU A 482 -5.41 7.66 -25.71
N VAL A 483 -6.44 7.95 -24.87
CA VAL A 483 -7.22 9.23 -24.81
C VAL A 483 -7.51 9.71 -23.36
N GLU A 484 -7.02 9.05 -22.29
CA GLU A 484 -7.55 9.26 -20.93
C GLU A 484 -6.96 10.44 -20.10
N ASP A 485 -5.72 10.91 -20.32
CA ASP A 485 -5.03 11.85 -19.39
C ASP A 485 -5.47 13.35 -19.44
N TYR A 486 -6.44 13.74 -20.29
CA TYR A 486 -6.78 15.16 -20.50
C TYR A 486 -7.53 15.83 -19.33
N ASN A 487 -8.34 15.06 -18.61
CA ASN A 487 -9.29 15.61 -17.64
C ASN A 487 -8.63 16.04 -16.32
N ASP A 488 -7.50 15.43 -15.95
CA ASP A 488 -6.91 15.60 -14.62
C ASP A 488 -6.20 16.95 -14.45
N TYR A 489 -5.57 17.46 -15.52
CA TYR A 489 -4.92 18.77 -15.48
C TYR A 489 -5.90 19.95 -15.31
N VAL A 490 -7.12 19.89 -15.85
CA VAL A 490 -8.10 20.98 -15.70
C VAL A 490 -8.59 21.08 -14.25
N LYS A 491 -8.77 19.93 -13.60
CA LYS A 491 -9.29 19.82 -12.23
C LYS A 491 -8.34 20.46 -11.20
N PHE A 492 -7.02 20.39 -11.39
CA PHE A 492 -6.02 21.00 -10.51
C PHE A 492 -6.18 22.53 -10.35
N MET A 493 -6.39 23.24 -11.47
CA MET A 493 -6.44 24.71 -11.48
C MET A 493 -7.67 25.27 -10.74
N GLU A 494 -8.78 24.53 -10.75
CA GLU A 494 -10.00 24.90 -10.03
C GLU A 494 -9.79 24.84 -8.50
N LEU A 495 -9.11 23.79 -8.03
CA LEU A 495 -8.83 23.58 -6.60
C LEU A 495 -7.87 24.62 -6.02
N ARG A 496 -6.83 25.02 -6.77
CA ARG A 496 -5.85 26.04 -6.35
C ARG A 496 -6.50 27.39 -6.04
N ASN A 497 -7.45 27.83 -6.87
CA ASN A 497 -8.17 29.10 -6.67
C ASN A 497 -9.11 29.07 -5.46
N LEU A 498 -9.68 27.90 -5.17
CA LEU A 498 -10.58 27.75 -4.05
C LEU A 498 -9.86 27.85 -2.69
N ARG A 499 -8.64 27.30 -2.59
CA ARG A 499 -7.77 27.41 -1.40
C ARG A 499 -7.59 28.87 -0.98
N GLU A 500 -7.26 29.75 -1.93
CA GLU A 500 -7.04 31.18 -1.68
C GLU A 500 -8.30 31.93 -1.18
N SER A 501 -9.48 31.56 -1.69
CA SER A 501 -10.78 32.12 -1.27
C SER A 501 -11.07 31.92 0.22
N LEU A 502 -10.74 30.74 0.75
CA LEU A 502 -10.99 30.33 2.14
C LEU A 502 -10.00 30.97 3.11
N GLU A 503 -8.70 30.95 2.80
CA GLU A 503 -7.64 31.53 3.65
C GLU A 503 -7.82 33.03 3.88
N THR A 504 -8.28 33.74 2.84
CA THR A 504 -8.50 35.19 2.88
C THR A 504 -9.87 35.58 3.44
N GLN A 505 -10.76 34.61 3.67
CA GLN A 505 -12.17 34.81 4.01
C GLN A 505 -12.93 35.74 3.04
N ASN A 506 -12.45 35.87 1.81
CA ASN A 506 -13.01 36.78 0.81
C ASN A 506 -14.49 36.44 0.52
N TYR A 507 -14.85 35.16 0.61
CA TYR A 507 -16.20 34.68 0.40
C TYR A 507 -17.27 35.28 1.32
N ARG A 508 -16.89 35.77 2.51
CA ARG A 508 -17.82 36.41 3.44
C ARG A 508 -18.40 37.72 2.92
N HIS A 509 -17.74 38.34 1.93
CA HIS A 509 -18.14 39.61 1.31
C HIS A 509 -19.09 39.42 0.13
N TYR A 510 -19.36 38.18 -0.30
CA TYR A 510 -20.33 37.92 -1.36
C TYR A 510 -21.75 38.25 -0.90
N TYR A 511 -22.52 38.85 -1.80
CA TYR A 511 -23.94 39.09 -1.58
C TYR A 511 -24.73 37.85 -2.02
N ILE A 512 -25.39 37.20 -1.07
CA ILE A 512 -26.20 36.00 -1.32
C ILE A 512 -27.60 36.21 -0.72
N HIS A 513 -28.63 35.88 -1.49
CA HIS A 513 -30.01 35.83 -1.00
C HIS A 513 -30.25 34.50 -0.27
N ILE A 514 -30.55 34.55 1.03
CA ILE A 514 -30.95 33.39 1.83
C ILE A 514 -32.44 33.13 1.60
N ASP A 515 -32.80 31.89 1.29
CA ASP A 515 -34.20 31.46 1.20
C ASP A 515 -34.70 31.03 2.59
N ASP A 516 -35.99 31.21 2.88
CA ASP A 516 -36.55 31.05 4.23
C ASP A 516 -36.95 29.59 4.56
N SER A 517 -36.95 28.67 3.59
CA SER A 517 -37.32 27.25 3.81
C SER A 517 -36.09 26.34 3.95
N LEU A 518 -36.08 25.49 4.99
CA LEU A 518 -35.00 24.52 5.28
C LEU A 518 -34.59 23.69 4.06
N ASP A 519 -35.56 23.10 3.35
CA ASP A 519 -35.29 22.22 2.20
C ASP A 519 -34.45 22.90 1.12
N LYS A 520 -34.66 24.20 0.89
CA LYS A 520 -33.88 24.98 -0.07
C LYS A 520 -32.53 25.44 0.47
N LEU A 521 -32.35 25.53 1.79
CA LEU A 521 -31.06 25.87 2.40
C LEU A 521 -30.08 24.69 2.32
N ILE A 522 -30.60 23.47 2.42
CA ILE A 522 -29.82 22.23 2.38
C ILE A 522 -29.99 21.42 1.09
N ASP A 523 -30.68 21.99 0.09
CA ASP A 523 -30.94 21.41 -1.23
C ASP A 523 -31.65 20.03 -1.19
N ARG A 524 -32.52 19.78 -0.20
CA ARG A 524 -33.20 18.48 -0.02
C ARG A 524 -34.51 18.35 -0.79
N GLU A 525 -34.79 17.15 -1.28
CA GLU A 525 -36.03 16.81 -1.99
C GLU A 525 -36.81 15.70 -1.26
N GLU A 526 -38.11 15.88 -1.07
CA GLU A 526 -38.99 14.82 -0.56
C GLU A 526 -39.35 13.85 -1.67
N ILE A 527 -39.18 12.54 -1.42
CA ILE A 527 -39.61 11.47 -2.31
C ILE A 527 -40.68 10.60 -1.68
N THR A 528 -41.56 10.06 -2.52
CA THR A 528 -42.55 9.06 -2.10
C THR A 528 -41.97 7.66 -2.29
N TYR A 529 -41.68 6.97 -1.18
CA TYR A 529 -41.35 5.54 -1.22
C TYR A 529 -42.62 4.71 -1.42
N GLN A 530 -42.60 3.81 -2.40
CA GLN A 530 -43.61 2.77 -2.56
C GLN A 530 -42.91 1.42 -2.46
N ALA A 531 -43.16 0.71 -1.37
CA ALA A 531 -42.64 -0.63 -1.13
C ALA A 531 -43.00 -1.55 -2.30
N LYS A 532 -42.01 -2.28 -2.83
CA LYS A 532 -42.30 -3.33 -3.82
C LYS A 532 -43.11 -4.42 -3.12
N PRO A 533 -44.22 -4.90 -3.68
CA PRO A 533 -44.98 -5.98 -3.07
C PRO A 533 -44.09 -7.22 -2.96
N GLU A 534 -44.05 -7.82 -1.78
CA GLU A 534 -43.28 -9.03 -1.50
C GLU A 534 -43.61 -10.11 -2.54
N HIS A 535 -42.65 -10.42 -3.41
CA HIS A 535 -42.67 -11.68 -4.12
C HIS A 535 -42.28 -12.79 -3.12
N SER A 536 -43.34 -13.37 -2.54
CA SER A 536 -43.45 -14.75 -2.06
C SER A 536 -42.16 -15.58 -2.17
N LYS A 537 -41.59 -15.96 -1.02
CA LYS A 537 -40.67 -17.10 -0.83
C LYS A 537 -39.98 -17.58 -2.11
N VAL A 538 -38.96 -16.86 -2.57
CA VAL A 538 -37.98 -17.48 -3.45
C VAL A 538 -37.20 -18.44 -2.57
N GLN A 539 -37.54 -19.73 -2.68
CA GLN A 539 -36.61 -20.80 -2.33
C GLN A 539 -35.27 -20.46 -2.99
N LYS A 540 -34.28 -20.01 -2.20
CA LYS A 540 -32.89 -20.09 -2.61
C LYS A 540 -32.57 -21.58 -2.72
N GLN A 541 -32.90 -22.17 -3.87
CA GLN A 541 -32.06 -23.22 -4.40
C GLN A 541 -30.67 -22.61 -4.50
N ASN A 542 -29.75 -23.07 -3.67
CA ASN A 542 -28.32 -23.03 -3.97
C ASN A 542 -28.11 -23.80 -5.28
N ARG A 543 -28.45 -23.16 -6.40
CA ARG A 543 -27.75 -23.40 -7.64
C ARG A 543 -26.52 -22.54 -7.54
N SER A 544 -25.44 -23.18 -7.10
CA SER A 544 -24.14 -22.92 -7.66
C SER A 544 -24.32 -22.64 -9.16
N ASN A 545 -24.27 -21.37 -9.56
CA ASN A 545 -23.76 -21.06 -10.88
C ASN A 545 -22.25 -21.37 -10.80
N THR A 546 -21.95 -22.67 -10.77
CA THR A 546 -20.93 -23.17 -11.67
C THR A 546 -21.40 -22.68 -13.03
N THR A 547 -20.89 -21.53 -13.45
CA THR A 547 -20.59 -21.35 -14.86
C THR A 547 -19.72 -22.55 -15.16
N LYS A 548 -20.35 -23.65 -15.61
CA LYS A 548 -19.67 -24.64 -16.43
C LYS A 548 -19.24 -23.84 -17.65
N ARG A 549 -18.12 -23.11 -17.55
CA ARG A 549 -17.11 -23.26 -18.58
C ARG A 549 -17.06 -24.76 -18.77
N LYS A 550 -17.31 -25.22 -19.99
CA LYS A 550 -16.89 -26.56 -20.37
C LYS A 550 -15.36 -26.53 -20.30
N THR A 551 -14.80 -26.52 -19.09
CA THR A 551 -13.47 -27.01 -18.83
C THR A 551 -13.64 -28.51 -18.93
N THR A 552 -13.15 -29.03 -20.03
CA THR A 552 -12.99 -30.45 -20.23
C THR A 552 -12.10 -30.94 -19.10
N ASP A 553 -12.66 -31.72 -18.17
CA ASP A 553 -11.90 -32.37 -17.09
C ASP A 553 -11.02 -33.46 -17.72
N THR A 554 -9.92 -33.07 -18.35
CA THR A 554 -8.87 -33.99 -18.78
C THR A 554 -8.14 -34.45 -17.52
N SER A 555 -8.39 -35.68 -17.07
CA SER A 555 -7.76 -36.21 -15.86
C SER A 555 -6.25 -36.35 -16.03
N ILE A 556 -5.48 -36.41 -14.94
CA ILE A 556 -4.04 -36.77 -14.99
C ILE A 556 -3.81 -38.08 -15.77
N GLN A 557 -4.76 -39.00 -15.71
CA GLN A 557 -4.68 -40.23 -16.50
C GLN A 557 -4.89 -39.96 -18.00
N ASP A 558 -5.77 -39.04 -18.36
CA ASP A 558 -5.97 -38.61 -19.75
C ASP A 558 -4.78 -37.82 -20.28
N ILE A 559 -4.12 -37.00 -19.45
CA ILE A 559 -2.85 -36.35 -19.79
C ILE A 559 -1.76 -37.41 -20.02
N LYS A 560 -1.63 -38.41 -19.12
CA LYS A 560 -0.69 -39.54 -19.29
C LYS A 560 -1.02 -40.38 -20.52
N ASN A 561 -2.29 -40.62 -20.82
CA ASN A 561 -2.75 -41.35 -22.00
C ASN A 561 -2.49 -40.55 -23.27
N SER A 562 -2.75 -39.25 -23.26
CA SER A 562 -2.51 -38.32 -24.38
C SER A 562 -1.01 -38.25 -24.69
N LEU A 563 -0.19 -38.16 -23.64
CA LEU A 563 1.26 -38.22 -23.75
C LEU A 563 1.74 -39.56 -24.32
N ASN A 564 1.09 -40.67 -23.95
CA ASN A 564 1.37 -42.01 -24.49
C ASN A 564 0.93 -42.15 -25.95
N LEU A 565 -0.21 -41.57 -26.36
CA LEU A 565 -0.69 -41.57 -27.74
C LEU A 565 0.31 -40.87 -28.67
N ILE A 566 0.82 -39.72 -28.25
CA ILE A 566 1.79 -38.96 -29.04
C ILE A 566 3.23 -39.44 -28.85
N LYS A 567 3.48 -40.45 -28.01
CA LYS A 567 4.83 -40.92 -27.66
C LYS A 567 5.65 -41.38 -28.86
N ASP A 568 5.01 -42.05 -29.81
CA ASP A 568 5.68 -42.61 -31.00
C ASP A 568 5.69 -41.62 -32.19
N ILE A 569 5.11 -40.42 -32.03
CA ILE A 569 5.21 -39.34 -33.03
C ILE A 569 6.53 -38.60 -32.81
N PRO A 570 7.45 -38.55 -33.78
CA PRO A 570 8.77 -37.94 -33.58
C PRO A 570 8.76 -36.40 -33.71
N LEU A 571 7.74 -35.74 -33.15
CA LEU A 571 7.53 -34.29 -33.10
C LEU A 571 7.19 -33.87 -31.66
N PHE A 572 7.54 -32.64 -31.27
CA PHE A 572 7.23 -32.05 -29.95
C PHE A 572 7.82 -32.81 -28.73
N GLU A 573 8.94 -33.53 -28.91
CA GLU A 573 9.56 -34.33 -27.84
C GLU A 573 9.89 -33.53 -26.56
N GLN A 574 10.31 -32.28 -26.72
CA GLN A 574 10.63 -31.41 -25.58
C GLN A 574 9.37 -31.06 -24.77
N THR A 575 8.29 -30.63 -25.44
CA THR A 575 7.00 -30.37 -24.79
C THR A 575 6.48 -31.61 -24.07
N LYS A 576 6.68 -32.82 -24.64
CA LYS A 576 6.33 -34.07 -23.95
C LYS A 576 7.18 -34.31 -22.70
N GLN A 577 8.45 -33.93 -22.73
CA GLN A 577 9.35 -34.04 -21.59
C GLN A 577 8.98 -33.04 -20.47
N ASP A 578 8.62 -31.81 -20.81
CA ASP A 578 8.22 -30.77 -19.86
C ASP A 578 6.91 -31.15 -19.13
N ILE A 579 5.94 -31.73 -19.86
CA ILE A 579 4.73 -32.31 -19.28
C ILE A 579 5.10 -33.47 -18.32
N ASN A 580 6.05 -34.33 -18.69
CA ASN A 580 6.53 -35.43 -17.85
C ASN A 580 7.20 -34.96 -16.54
N ASP A 581 8.00 -33.90 -16.60
CA ASP A 581 8.69 -33.38 -15.41
C ASP A 581 7.72 -32.61 -14.49
N THR A 582 6.72 -31.93 -15.07
CA THR A 582 5.59 -31.36 -14.31
C THR A 582 4.78 -32.45 -13.61
N LEU A 583 4.53 -33.59 -14.26
CA LEU A 583 3.88 -34.76 -13.67
C LEU A 583 4.67 -35.34 -12.47
N LYS A 584 6.01 -35.38 -12.53
CA LYS A 584 6.84 -35.87 -11.40
C LYS A 584 6.80 -34.94 -10.18
N ARG A 585 6.75 -33.62 -10.41
CA ARG A 585 6.65 -32.61 -9.34
C ARG A 585 5.31 -32.66 -8.62
N LEU A 586 4.26 -33.05 -9.32
CA LEU A 586 2.89 -33.18 -8.82
C LEU A 586 2.74 -34.31 -7.78
N ASP A 587 3.60 -35.34 -7.83
CA ASP A 587 3.52 -36.53 -6.96
C ASP A 587 4.05 -36.33 -5.52
N HIS A 588 4.74 -35.22 -5.19
CA HIS A 588 5.45 -35.04 -3.89
C HIS A 588 5.06 -33.77 -3.09
N LYS A 589 4.00 -33.04 -3.46
CA LYS A 589 3.79 -31.66 -2.99
C LYS A 589 3.32 -31.60 -1.51
N ILE A 590 4.15 -31.05 -0.63
CA ILE A 590 3.78 -30.59 0.72
C ILE A 590 3.17 -29.19 0.60
N ILE A 591 1.97 -28.97 1.15
CA ILE A 591 1.27 -27.68 1.09
C ILE A 591 1.52 -26.89 2.39
N LYS A 592 2.01 -25.66 2.27
CA LYS A 592 2.18 -24.74 3.42
C LYS A 592 0.93 -23.87 3.58
N ILE A 593 0.35 -23.91 4.78
CA ILE A 593 -0.88 -23.21 5.15
C ILE A 593 -0.54 -22.16 6.21
N GLY A 594 -0.65 -20.88 5.87
CA GLY A 594 -0.49 -19.78 6.83
C GLY A 594 -1.84 -19.40 7.46
N VAL A 595 -1.90 -19.34 8.79
CA VAL A 595 -3.10 -18.90 9.52
C VAL A 595 -2.90 -17.48 10.03
N PHE A 596 -3.74 -16.55 9.57
CA PHE A 596 -3.63 -15.11 9.83
C PHE A 596 -4.92 -14.54 10.39
N GLY A 597 -4.84 -13.33 10.93
CA GLY A 597 -5.95 -12.62 11.56
C GLY A 597 -5.48 -11.71 12.68
N THR A 598 -6.32 -10.73 13.03
CA THR A 598 -6.09 -9.78 14.12
C THR A 598 -5.86 -10.47 15.47
N PHE A 599 -5.33 -9.71 16.43
CA PHE A 599 -5.14 -10.18 17.79
C PHE A 599 -6.46 -10.69 18.39
N SER A 600 -6.42 -11.82 19.11
CA SER A 600 -7.61 -12.46 19.70
C SER A 600 -8.72 -12.92 18.74
N ALA A 601 -8.48 -12.97 17.42
CA ALA A 601 -9.44 -13.52 16.45
C ALA A 601 -9.68 -15.05 16.59
N GLY A 602 -8.91 -15.74 17.42
CA GLY A 602 -9.06 -17.17 17.69
C GLY A 602 -8.29 -18.11 16.74
N LYS A 603 -7.15 -17.66 16.18
CA LYS A 603 -6.26 -18.45 15.30
C LYS A 603 -5.83 -19.79 15.92
N SER A 604 -5.18 -19.77 17.08
CA SER A 604 -4.72 -20.99 17.76
C SER A 604 -5.88 -21.88 18.19
N SER A 605 -7.04 -21.29 18.56
CA SER A 605 -8.28 -22.04 18.83
C SER A 605 -8.82 -22.75 17.59
N LEU A 606 -8.76 -22.09 16.42
CA LEU A 606 -9.16 -22.69 15.14
C LEU A 606 -8.24 -23.86 14.76
N ILE A 607 -6.92 -23.70 14.92
CA ILE A 607 -5.96 -24.77 14.65
C ILE A 607 -6.24 -25.97 15.56
N ASN A 608 -6.47 -25.74 16.86
CA ASN A 608 -6.86 -26.80 17.80
C ASN A 608 -8.14 -27.51 17.36
N ALA A 609 -9.16 -26.76 16.94
CA ALA A 609 -10.41 -27.33 16.43
C ALA A 609 -10.21 -28.18 15.17
N LEU A 610 -9.38 -27.73 14.22
CA LEU A 610 -9.04 -28.49 13.00
C LEU A 610 -8.31 -29.81 13.32
N LEU A 611 -7.44 -29.77 14.33
CA LEU A 611 -6.67 -30.93 14.80
C LEU A 611 -7.45 -31.84 15.76
N GLY A 612 -8.53 -31.34 16.34
CA GLY A 612 -9.46 -32.07 17.21
C GLY A 612 -9.05 -32.16 18.69
N ASP A 613 -8.03 -31.41 19.14
CA ASP A 613 -7.58 -31.37 20.53
C ASP A 613 -6.82 -30.04 20.81
N ALA A 614 -6.59 -29.72 22.08
CA ALA A 614 -5.93 -28.49 22.52
C ALA A 614 -4.39 -28.61 22.47
N TYR A 615 -3.82 -28.46 21.27
CA TYR A 615 -2.36 -28.54 21.04
C TYR A 615 -1.62 -27.21 21.27
N LEU A 616 -2.25 -26.09 20.92
CA LEU A 616 -1.75 -24.73 21.09
C LEU A 616 -2.45 -24.03 22.26
N VAL A 617 -1.77 -23.06 22.88
CA VAL A 617 -2.34 -22.26 23.98
C VAL A 617 -3.25 -21.18 23.40
N SER A 618 -4.50 -21.11 23.87
CA SER A 618 -5.43 -20.02 23.56
C SER A 618 -5.67 -19.16 24.81
N SER A 619 -5.28 -17.88 24.77
CA SER A 619 -5.73 -16.90 25.78
C SER A 619 -6.06 -15.53 25.15
N PRO A 620 -6.92 -14.73 25.81
CA PRO A 620 -7.27 -13.38 25.36
C PRO A 620 -6.15 -12.34 25.57
N ASN A 621 -5.10 -12.69 26.34
CA ASN A 621 -3.86 -11.93 26.48
C ASN A 621 -2.78 -12.50 25.53
N PRO A 622 -1.76 -11.71 25.11
CA PRO A 622 -0.77 -12.17 24.14
C PRO A 622 -0.09 -13.47 24.60
N THR A 623 -0.25 -14.56 23.83
CA THR A 623 0.18 -15.92 24.25
C THR A 623 1.16 -16.62 23.33
N THR A 624 1.50 -16.05 22.18
CA THR A 624 2.43 -16.68 21.24
C THR A 624 3.62 -15.75 21.10
N ALA A 625 4.78 -16.18 21.61
CA ALA A 625 6.02 -15.40 21.61
C ALA A 625 7.01 -15.89 20.54
N ALA A 626 6.81 -17.09 20.00
CA ALA A 626 7.60 -17.68 18.93
C ALA A 626 6.71 -18.32 17.84
N MET A 627 7.16 -18.26 16.58
CA MET A 627 6.50 -18.91 15.45
C MET A 627 6.35 -20.41 15.67
N THR A 628 5.16 -20.95 15.39
CA THR A 628 4.88 -22.39 15.54
C THR A 628 4.48 -23.02 14.22
N GLU A 629 5.23 -24.03 13.79
CA GLU A 629 4.96 -24.83 12.60
C GLU A 629 4.46 -26.22 13.01
N LEU A 630 3.29 -26.63 12.50
CA LEU A 630 2.68 -27.91 12.78
C LEU A 630 2.81 -28.83 11.56
N THR A 631 3.40 -30.01 11.75
CA THR A 631 3.65 -31.00 10.70
C THR A 631 3.33 -32.41 11.16
N TYR A 632 3.25 -33.36 10.22
CA TYR A 632 3.04 -34.78 10.55
C TYR A 632 4.31 -35.45 11.10
N GLY A 633 4.23 -36.07 12.28
CA GLY A 633 5.32 -36.85 12.86
C GLY A 633 5.16 -37.11 14.36
N GLU A 634 6.11 -37.81 14.96
CA GLU A 634 6.05 -38.23 16.38
C GLU A 634 6.85 -37.31 17.31
N GLU A 635 7.94 -36.71 16.81
CA GLU A 635 8.91 -35.98 17.64
C GLU A 635 8.89 -34.48 17.33
N SER A 636 8.40 -33.69 18.28
CA SER A 636 8.41 -32.22 18.20
C SER A 636 9.81 -31.68 18.45
N GLN A 637 10.14 -30.58 17.78
CA GLN A 637 11.47 -29.97 17.83
C GLN A 637 11.36 -28.46 18.01
N ILE A 638 12.42 -27.86 18.52
CA ILE A 638 12.63 -26.41 18.47
C ILE A 638 13.92 -26.14 17.72
N THR A 639 13.95 -25.01 17.02
CA THR A 639 15.18 -24.45 16.46
C THR A 639 15.53 -23.21 17.26
N LEU A 640 16.71 -23.20 17.85
CA LEU A 640 17.24 -22.07 18.61
C LEU A 640 17.71 -20.96 17.69
N LYS A 641 17.65 -19.72 18.18
CA LYS A 641 18.34 -18.58 17.56
C LYS A 641 19.84 -18.77 17.67
N SER A 642 20.60 -18.30 16.68
CA SER A 642 22.06 -18.33 16.74
C SER A 642 22.61 -17.29 17.74
N PRO A 643 23.83 -17.49 18.28
CA PRO A 643 24.46 -16.51 19.15
C PRO A 643 24.54 -15.11 18.52
N GLU A 644 24.76 -15.05 17.21
CA GLU A 644 24.82 -13.81 16.45
C GLU A 644 23.45 -13.11 16.43
N GLN A 645 22.36 -13.86 16.21
CA GLN A 645 21.00 -13.30 16.22
C GLN A 645 20.63 -12.73 17.59
N ILE A 646 20.94 -13.46 18.68
CA ILE A 646 20.67 -12.97 20.05
C ILE A 646 21.57 -11.79 20.39
N LEU A 647 22.85 -11.83 19.99
CA LEU A 647 23.80 -10.75 20.21
C LEU A 647 23.40 -9.49 19.44
N GLU A 648 22.90 -9.64 18.21
CA GLU A 648 22.37 -8.53 17.41
C GLU A 648 21.14 -7.93 18.08
N GLU A 649 20.17 -8.75 18.48
CA GLU A 649 18.99 -8.32 19.24
C GLU A 649 19.38 -7.62 20.56
N LEU A 650 20.43 -8.11 21.24
CA LEU A 650 20.93 -7.54 22.49
C LEU A 650 21.68 -6.22 22.27
N ASN A 651 22.53 -6.16 21.24
CA ASN A 651 23.25 -4.93 20.88
C ASN A 651 22.28 -3.85 20.41
N GLN A 652 21.22 -4.21 19.68
CA GLN A 652 20.13 -3.29 19.34
C GLN A 652 19.46 -2.71 20.59
N LEU A 653 19.33 -3.47 21.68
CA LEU A 653 18.76 -2.97 22.94
C LEU A 653 19.66 -1.93 23.64
N PHE A 654 20.99 -2.08 23.59
CA PHE A 654 21.94 -1.24 24.33
C PHE A 654 22.70 -0.20 23.50
N GLU A 655 22.40 -0.11 22.21
CA GLU A 655 23.09 0.81 21.32
C GLU A 655 22.71 2.30 21.61
N LEU A 656 21.66 2.56 22.42
CA LEU A 656 21.34 3.91 22.93
C LEU A 656 22.38 4.36 23.97
N GLU A 657 22.78 3.45 24.84
CA GLU A 657 23.78 3.60 25.89
C GLU A 657 25.21 3.50 25.36
N ASN A 658 25.33 3.31 24.04
CA ASN A 658 26.58 3.20 23.32
C ASN A 658 27.46 2.03 23.75
N LYS A 659 26.81 0.98 24.20
CA LYS A 659 27.46 -0.26 24.58
C LYS A 659 27.14 -1.29 23.53
N THR A 660 28.19 -1.73 22.87
CA THR A 660 28.18 -2.97 22.11
C THR A 660 28.90 -4.01 22.94
N PHE A 661 28.42 -5.22 22.85
CA PHE A 661 29.03 -6.37 23.45
C PHE A 661 29.59 -7.22 22.31
N ASP A 662 30.85 -7.62 22.45
CA ASP A 662 31.50 -8.51 21.50
C ASP A 662 30.98 -9.94 21.63
N SER A 663 30.31 -10.25 22.75
CA SER A 663 29.65 -11.53 23.01
C SER A 663 28.57 -11.39 24.08
N ILE A 664 27.67 -12.37 24.19
CA ILE A 664 26.61 -12.37 25.21
C ILE A 664 27.22 -12.57 26.61
N GLU A 665 28.34 -13.28 26.74
CA GLU A 665 29.12 -13.39 27.99
C GLU A 665 29.70 -12.04 28.42
N ALA A 666 30.16 -11.22 27.47
CA ALA A 666 30.65 -9.88 27.78
C ALA A 666 29.53 -8.99 28.35
N PHE A 667 28.28 -9.20 27.90
CA PHE A 667 27.10 -8.58 28.48
C PHE A 667 26.83 -9.06 29.91
N LEU A 668 26.75 -10.37 30.13
CA LEU A 668 26.42 -10.97 31.43
C LEU A 668 27.44 -10.66 32.54
N ASN A 669 28.70 -10.43 32.17
CA ASN A 669 29.76 -10.09 33.13
C ASN A 669 29.77 -8.60 33.54
N GLN A 670 28.92 -7.75 32.95
CA GLN A 670 28.78 -6.35 33.37
C GLN A 670 27.68 -6.18 34.42
N ASN A 671 27.85 -5.22 35.33
CA ASN A 671 26.77 -4.82 36.22
C ASN A 671 25.76 -3.95 35.45
N THR A 672 24.65 -4.57 35.04
CA THR A 672 23.60 -4.03 34.18
C THR A 672 22.52 -3.26 34.92
N GLU A 673 22.48 -3.26 36.27
CA GLU A 673 21.42 -2.61 37.07
C GLU A 673 21.22 -1.11 36.75
N LYS A 674 22.28 -0.40 36.36
CA LYS A 674 22.20 1.00 35.93
C LYS A 674 21.78 1.20 34.47
N LEU A 675 21.99 0.19 33.62
CA LEU A 675 21.64 0.19 32.19
C LEU A 675 20.20 -0.25 31.96
N THR A 676 19.70 -1.19 32.78
CA THR A 676 18.34 -1.70 32.68
C THR A 676 17.31 -0.73 33.27
N ALA A 677 17.72 0.18 34.17
CA ALA A 677 16.84 1.16 34.79
C ALA A 677 16.17 2.16 33.82
N SER A 678 16.71 2.33 32.60
CA SER A 678 16.17 3.19 31.54
C SER A 678 15.31 2.45 30.50
N LEU A 679 15.23 1.11 30.56
CA LEU A 679 14.54 0.29 29.57
C LEU A 679 13.05 0.09 29.88
N GLU A 680 12.23 0.04 28.83
CA GLU A 680 10.81 -0.26 28.93
C GLU A 680 10.54 -1.68 29.45
N LYS A 681 9.37 -1.88 30.06
CA LYS A 681 9.00 -3.13 30.73
C LYS A 681 9.10 -4.38 29.85
N ASN A 682 8.80 -4.28 28.56
CA ASN A 682 8.86 -5.39 27.61
C ASN A 682 10.31 -5.73 27.22
N LYS A 683 11.20 -4.73 27.17
CA LYS A 683 12.64 -4.89 26.89
C LYS A 683 13.38 -5.53 28.08
N LEU A 684 12.90 -5.24 29.30
CA LEU A 684 13.37 -5.88 30.52
C LEU A 684 13.08 -7.38 30.56
N ALA A 685 11.94 -7.83 30.00
CA ALA A 685 11.61 -9.26 29.96
C ALA A 685 12.64 -10.07 29.14
N PHE A 686 13.06 -9.56 27.98
CA PHE A 686 14.10 -10.17 27.14
C PHE A 686 15.46 -10.23 27.84
N ILE A 687 15.86 -9.15 28.52
CA ILE A 687 17.12 -9.12 29.27
C ILE A 687 17.09 -10.11 30.43
N ASN A 688 16.01 -10.12 31.21
CA ASN A 688 15.85 -11.06 32.32
C ASN A 688 15.89 -12.51 31.83
N ALA A 689 15.31 -12.80 30.66
CA ALA A 689 15.40 -14.11 30.04
C ALA A 689 16.86 -14.51 29.77
N ILE A 690 17.65 -13.62 29.16
CA ILE A 690 19.08 -13.83 28.90
C ILE A 690 19.87 -14.00 30.21
N GLU A 691 19.71 -13.11 31.18
CA GLU A 691 20.43 -13.18 32.47
C GLU A 691 20.14 -14.48 33.24
N LYS A 692 18.90 -14.97 33.17
CA LYS A 692 18.44 -16.15 33.93
C LYS A 692 18.71 -17.47 33.22
N HIS A 693 18.66 -17.50 31.89
CA HIS A 693 18.60 -18.74 31.10
C HIS A 693 19.73 -18.89 30.06
N TYR A 694 20.70 -17.98 29.98
CA TYR A 694 21.80 -18.09 29.02
C TYR A 694 22.66 -19.36 29.18
N ALA A 695 22.93 -19.80 30.41
CA ALA A 695 23.68 -21.04 30.63
C ALA A 695 22.98 -22.27 30.03
N MET A 696 21.65 -22.35 30.18
CA MET A 696 20.84 -23.38 29.54
C MET A 696 20.93 -23.28 28.01
N TYR A 697 20.81 -22.07 27.46
CA TYR A 697 20.94 -21.85 26.02
C TYR A 697 22.31 -22.30 25.46
N GLN A 698 23.41 -22.02 26.17
CA GLN A 698 24.75 -22.49 25.78
C GLN A 698 24.87 -24.02 25.79
N GLU A 699 24.41 -24.67 26.86
CA GLU A 699 24.42 -26.14 26.96
C GLU A 699 23.60 -26.79 25.83
N MET A 700 22.50 -26.16 25.43
CA MET A 700 21.69 -26.62 24.30
C MET A 700 22.43 -26.41 22.98
N LEU A 701 23.00 -25.23 22.72
CA LEU A 701 23.77 -24.97 21.49
C LEU A 701 24.92 -25.96 21.26
N GLU A 702 25.60 -26.40 22.32
CA GLU A 702 26.66 -27.43 22.23
C GLU A 702 26.15 -28.76 21.67
N GLN A 703 24.86 -29.04 21.85
CA GLN A 703 24.18 -30.24 21.36
C GLN A 703 23.56 -30.04 19.97
N GLY A 704 23.62 -28.81 19.41
CA GLY A 704 23.09 -28.45 18.10
C GLY A 704 22.13 -27.26 18.14
N LEU A 705 21.65 -26.78 16.99
CA LEU A 705 20.62 -25.73 16.92
C LEU A 705 19.20 -26.27 17.04
N THR A 706 19.01 -27.55 16.76
CA THR A 706 17.69 -28.20 16.78
C THR A 706 17.62 -29.19 17.92
N HIS A 707 16.61 -29.06 18.78
CA HIS A 707 16.39 -29.94 19.92
C HIS A 707 15.02 -30.59 19.85
N THR A 708 14.97 -31.89 20.09
CA THR A 708 13.71 -32.58 20.32
C THR A 708 13.16 -32.18 21.69
N ILE A 709 11.89 -31.77 21.73
CA ILE A 709 11.19 -31.37 22.95
C ILE A 709 10.01 -32.30 23.24
N ALA A 710 9.72 -32.47 24.53
CA ALA A 710 8.54 -33.21 24.95
C ALA A 710 7.26 -32.38 24.76
N ARG A 711 6.12 -33.04 24.60
CA ARG A 711 4.83 -32.39 24.29
C ARG A 711 4.34 -31.47 25.41
N ASP A 712 4.62 -31.80 26.66
CA ASP A 712 4.31 -31.00 27.83
C ASP A 712 5.19 -29.74 27.96
N GLU A 713 6.33 -29.69 27.27
CA GLU A 713 7.21 -28.52 27.21
C GLU A 713 6.88 -27.54 26.08
N ILE A 714 5.94 -27.85 25.19
CA ILE A 714 5.60 -26.96 24.07
C ILE A 714 5.21 -25.57 24.58
N LYS A 715 4.38 -25.51 25.61
CA LYS A 715 3.94 -24.26 26.23
C LYS A 715 5.10 -23.41 26.74
N LYS A 716 6.09 -24.07 27.35
CA LYS A 716 7.32 -23.42 27.83
C LYS A 716 8.04 -22.76 26.66
N TRP A 717 8.22 -23.45 25.55
CA TRP A 717 9.02 -22.96 24.42
C TRP A 717 8.26 -22.02 23.45
N SER A 718 6.92 -22.04 23.43
CA SER A 718 6.12 -21.22 22.50
C SER A 718 5.44 -19.99 23.13
N ALA A 719 5.10 -20.05 24.42
CA ALA A 719 4.24 -19.07 25.08
C ALA A 719 4.88 -18.35 26.28
N GLU A 720 5.92 -18.93 26.89
CA GLU A 720 6.61 -18.31 28.02
C GLU A 720 7.78 -17.46 27.52
N ASP A 721 7.66 -16.13 27.60
CA ASP A 721 8.66 -15.16 27.09
C ASP A 721 10.09 -15.46 27.56
N GLU A 722 10.26 -15.96 28.78
CA GLU A 722 11.57 -16.31 29.37
C GLU A 722 12.32 -17.41 28.60
N TYR A 723 11.62 -18.29 27.90
CA TYR A 723 12.21 -19.38 27.11
C TYR A 723 12.06 -19.15 25.61
N ALA A 724 10.91 -18.64 25.16
CA ALA A 724 10.63 -18.32 23.76
C ALA A 724 11.61 -17.29 23.19
N THR A 725 12.19 -16.43 24.03
CA THR A 725 13.27 -15.49 23.68
C THR A 725 14.41 -16.14 22.88
N PHE A 726 14.78 -17.38 23.21
CA PHE A 726 15.88 -18.11 22.59
C PHE A 726 15.46 -18.98 21.39
N VAL A 727 14.16 -19.07 21.13
CA VAL A 727 13.59 -19.95 20.11
C VAL A 727 13.30 -19.15 18.84
N ASN A 728 13.77 -19.65 17.71
CA ASN A 728 13.42 -19.12 16.39
C ASN A 728 12.11 -19.73 15.88
N THR A 729 11.97 -21.05 15.98
CA THR A 729 10.78 -21.76 15.50
C THR A 729 10.48 -22.98 16.36
N VAL A 730 9.21 -23.18 16.71
CA VAL A 730 8.70 -24.40 17.34
C VAL A 730 8.12 -25.30 16.25
N HIS A 731 8.77 -26.41 15.97
CA HIS A 731 8.31 -27.43 15.01
C HIS A 731 7.51 -28.50 15.75
N LEU A 732 6.21 -28.31 15.86
CA LEU A 732 5.28 -29.22 16.49
C LEU A 732 4.94 -30.38 15.53
N LYS A 733 5.49 -31.57 15.78
CA LYS A 733 5.15 -32.78 15.00
C LYS A 733 4.08 -33.57 15.72
N LEU A 734 2.97 -33.80 15.04
CA LEU A 734 1.82 -34.51 15.60
C LEU A 734 1.49 -35.73 14.73
N PRO A 735 1.20 -36.91 15.34
CA PRO A 735 0.84 -38.13 14.60
C PRO A 735 -0.62 -38.08 14.14
N ILE A 736 -1.04 -36.94 13.60
CA ILE A 736 -2.40 -36.68 13.12
C ILE A 736 -2.39 -36.86 11.62
N TYR A 737 -3.00 -37.94 11.12
CA TYR A 737 -3.00 -38.28 9.69
C TYR A 737 -3.49 -37.14 8.78
N TRP A 738 -4.35 -36.25 9.29
CA TRP A 738 -4.82 -35.08 8.55
C TRP A 738 -3.70 -34.09 8.17
N LEU A 739 -2.63 -34.01 8.97
CA LEU A 739 -1.43 -33.20 8.68
C LEU A 739 -0.50 -33.84 7.64
N LYS A 740 -0.80 -35.06 7.17
CA LYS A 740 -0.01 -35.69 6.11
C LYS A 740 -0.05 -34.79 4.86
N ASP A 741 1.13 -34.48 4.36
CA ASP A 741 1.37 -33.59 3.20
C ASP A 741 1.00 -32.10 3.46
N LYS A 742 0.90 -31.66 4.72
CA LYS A 742 0.61 -30.27 5.11
C LYS A 742 1.59 -29.74 6.14
N VAL A 743 1.89 -28.44 6.05
CA VAL A 743 2.58 -27.65 7.08
C VAL A 743 1.64 -26.52 7.47
N ILE A 744 1.23 -26.43 8.73
CA ILE A 744 0.41 -25.30 9.22
C ILE A 744 1.31 -24.37 10.01
N VAL A 745 1.26 -23.08 9.69
CA VAL A 745 2.01 -22.06 10.41
C VAL A 745 1.03 -21.19 11.19
N ASP A 746 1.15 -21.20 12.52
CA ASP A 746 0.45 -20.23 13.38
C ASP A 746 1.28 -18.95 13.42
N SER A 747 0.76 -17.87 12.81
CA SER A 747 1.42 -16.58 12.78
C SER A 747 1.18 -15.77 14.06
N LEU A 748 2.16 -14.93 14.39
CA LEU A 748 2.01 -13.94 15.46
C LEU A 748 0.95 -12.93 15.05
N GLY A 749 0.02 -12.58 15.95
CA GLY A 749 -1.12 -11.72 15.62
C GLY A 749 -0.69 -10.38 15.02
N LEU A 750 -1.41 -9.94 13.99
CA LEU A 750 -1.17 -8.66 13.31
C LEU A 750 -1.35 -7.50 14.30
N HIS A 751 -0.38 -6.57 14.33
CA HIS A 751 -0.27 -5.39 15.21
C HIS A 751 0.24 -5.60 16.66
N SER A 752 1.18 -6.53 16.89
CA SER A 752 1.96 -6.46 18.13
C SER A 752 2.93 -5.26 18.09
N ASN A 753 2.99 -4.45 19.15
CA ASN A 753 3.83 -3.23 19.27
C ASN A 753 5.35 -3.47 19.19
N ASN A 754 5.81 -4.65 18.77
CA ASN A 754 7.21 -5.04 18.72
C ASN A 754 7.67 -5.19 17.27
N GLN A 755 8.70 -4.41 16.90
CA GLN A 755 9.39 -4.45 15.59
C GLN A 755 9.93 -5.84 15.19
N ARG A 756 10.04 -6.78 16.14
CA ARG A 756 10.49 -8.16 15.91
C ARG A 756 9.48 -9.01 15.11
N HIS A 757 8.18 -8.69 15.15
CA HIS A 757 7.14 -9.60 14.64
C HIS A 757 6.66 -9.30 13.20
N THR A 758 6.95 -8.12 12.66
CA THR A 758 6.53 -7.71 11.31
C THR A 758 7.31 -8.49 10.23
N ASN A 759 8.64 -8.56 10.35
CA ASN A 759 9.51 -9.24 9.37
C ASN A 759 9.25 -10.76 9.29
N GLU A 760 8.89 -11.39 10.42
CA GLU A 760 8.57 -12.83 10.47
C GLU A 760 7.22 -13.13 9.81
N THR A 761 6.22 -12.29 10.04
CA THR A 761 4.88 -12.43 9.44
C THR A 761 4.94 -12.29 7.91
N GLU A 762 5.75 -11.36 7.41
CA GLU A 762 5.96 -11.14 5.97
C GLU A 762 6.64 -12.32 5.26
N LYS A 763 7.64 -12.95 5.90
CA LYS A 763 8.28 -14.18 5.39
C LYS A 763 7.32 -15.38 5.34
N ILE A 764 6.34 -15.44 6.23
CA ILE A 764 5.32 -16.50 6.21
C ILE A 764 4.34 -16.27 5.07
N LEU A 765 3.96 -15.01 4.83
CA LEU A 765 3.08 -14.64 3.73
C LEU A 765 3.70 -14.98 2.37
N THR A 766 4.97 -14.61 2.12
CA THR A 766 5.66 -14.92 0.86
C THR A 766 5.81 -16.41 0.58
N SER A 767 5.85 -17.26 1.63
CA SER A 767 6.13 -18.69 1.51
C SER A 767 4.90 -19.61 1.60
N SER A 768 3.70 -19.09 1.84
CA SER A 768 2.47 -19.91 2.03
C SER A 768 1.78 -20.23 0.69
N ASP A 769 1.26 -21.45 0.54
CA ASP A 769 0.46 -21.88 -0.62
C ASP A 769 -1.05 -21.62 -0.42
N LEU A 770 -1.53 -21.73 0.82
CA LEU A 770 -2.90 -21.46 1.25
C LEU A 770 -2.89 -20.52 2.45
N ILE A 771 -3.77 -19.52 2.40
CA ILE A 771 -3.96 -18.54 3.47
C ILE A 771 -5.33 -18.78 4.09
N LEU A 772 -5.34 -19.04 5.40
CA LEU A 772 -6.55 -19.08 6.22
C LEU A 772 -6.64 -17.77 7.01
N TYR A 773 -7.60 -16.92 6.66
CA TYR A 773 -7.82 -15.67 7.37
C TYR A 773 -8.95 -15.83 8.39
N VAL A 774 -8.66 -15.59 9.67
CA VAL A 774 -9.57 -15.83 10.79
C VAL A 774 -10.07 -14.51 11.35
N SER A 775 -11.40 -14.39 11.45
CA SER A 775 -12.08 -13.26 12.06
C SER A 775 -13.11 -13.74 13.09
N TYR A 776 -13.45 -12.90 14.07
CA TYR A 776 -14.30 -13.26 15.21
C TYR A 776 -15.77 -12.86 14.98
N PHE A 777 -16.75 -13.65 15.41
CA PHE A 777 -18.18 -13.45 15.08
C PHE A 777 -18.71 -12.05 15.40
N ASN A 778 -18.41 -11.52 16.59
CA ASN A 778 -18.85 -10.17 16.99
C ASN A 778 -18.04 -9.03 16.35
N HIS A 779 -16.91 -9.34 15.70
CA HIS A 779 -16.00 -8.39 15.07
C HIS A 779 -15.60 -8.91 13.68
N SER A 780 -16.59 -9.40 12.93
CA SER A 780 -16.35 -10.09 11.67
C SER A 780 -15.95 -9.07 10.61
N PHE A 781 -14.76 -9.21 10.03
CA PHE A 781 -14.18 -8.36 8.97
C PHE A 781 -14.02 -6.88 9.35
N THR A 782 -13.11 -6.60 10.27
CA THR A 782 -12.66 -5.23 10.66
C THR A 782 -11.75 -4.63 9.58
N ASP A 783 -11.45 -3.34 9.61
CA ASP A 783 -10.57 -2.79 8.55
C ASP A 783 -9.09 -2.86 8.83
N ASN A 784 -8.69 -3.31 10.03
CA ASN A 784 -7.38 -3.93 10.14
C ASN A 784 -7.32 -5.18 9.25
N ASP A 785 -8.41 -5.96 9.19
CA ASP A 785 -8.50 -7.10 8.28
C ASP A 785 -8.49 -6.64 6.80
N LYS A 786 -9.23 -5.56 6.49
CA LYS A 786 -9.25 -4.97 5.13
C LYS A 786 -7.87 -4.47 4.69
N ARG A 787 -7.21 -3.62 5.48
CA ARG A 787 -5.88 -3.05 5.16
C ARG A 787 -4.83 -4.13 4.99
N PHE A 788 -4.89 -5.18 5.80
CA PHE A 788 -3.98 -6.31 5.67
C PHE A 788 -4.20 -7.05 4.34
N ILE A 789 -5.45 -7.30 3.95
CA ILE A 789 -5.77 -7.92 2.66
C ILE A 789 -5.34 -7.03 1.48
N GLU A 790 -5.45 -5.70 1.60
CA GLU A 790 -4.97 -4.73 0.60
C GLU A 790 -3.43 -4.74 0.50
N HIS A 791 -2.73 -4.67 1.63
CA HIS A 791 -1.27 -4.76 1.69
C HIS A 791 -0.74 -6.08 1.08
N MET A 792 -1.43 -7.19 1.37
CA MET A 792 -1.15 -8.48 0.74
C MET A 792 -1.28 -8.47 -0.80
N LYS A 793 -2.21 -7.67 -1.34
CA LYS A 793 -2.36 -7.49 -2.80
C LYS A 793 -1.22 -6.65 -3.38
N GLU A 794 -0.81 -5.57 -2.71
CA GLU A 794 0.29 -4.70 -3.14
C GLU A 794 1.63 -5.44 -3.21
N MET A 795 1.87 -6.39 -2.30
CA MET A 795 3.05 -7.25 -2.31
C MET A 795 3.06 -8.28 -3.48
N ASN A 796 2.08 -8.26 -4.39
CA ASN A 796 1.87 -9.22 -5.47
C ASN A 796 1.81 -10.69 -5.02
N GLN A 797 1.54 -10.96 -3.74
CA GLN A 797 1.49 -12.34 -3.22
C GLN A 797 0.18 -13.03 -3.56
N LEU A 798 -0.88 -12.26 -3.79
CA LEU A 798 -2.21 -12.77 -4.17
C LEU A 798 -2.42 -12.91 -5.69
N SER A 799 -1.35 -13.01 -6.49
CA SER A 799 -1.45 -13.27 -7.94
C SER A 799 -1.31 -14.76 -8.30
N GLU A 800 -2.27 -15.27 -9.10
CA GLU A 800 -2.40 -16.56 -9.82
C GLU A 800 -2.06 -17.91 -9.12
N ASN A 801 -1.26 -17.95 -8.04
CA ASN A 801 -0.71 -19.20 -7.48
C ASN A 801 -0.94 -19.43 -5.97
N GLN A 802 -1.51 -18.48 -5.21
CA GLN A 802 -1.85 -18.64 -3.78
C GLN A 802 -3.37 -18.62 -3.57
N ALA A 803 -3.89 -19.56 -2.78
CA ALA A 803 -5.32 -19.62 -2.44
C ALA A 803 -5.63 -18.95 -1.11
N PHE A 804 -6.83 -18.39 -0.98
CA PHE A 804 -7.29 -17.69 0.22
C PHE A 804 -8.66 -18.22 0.65
N LYS A 805 -8.84 -18.48 1.95
CA LYS A 805 -10.13 -18.91 2.56
C LYS A 805 -10.42 -18.06 3.80
N MET A 806 -11.66 -17.59 3.91
CA MET A 806 -12.14 -16.77 5.03
C MET A 806 -12.83 -17.63 6.10
N VAL A 807 -12.53 -17.40 7.37
CA VAL A 807 -13.10 -18.12 8.52
C VAL A 807 -13.71 -17.13 9.51
N ILE A 808 -15.00 -17.31 9.83
CA ILE A 808 -15.72 -16.58 10.87
C ILE A 808 -15.86 -17.50 12.07
N ASN A 809 -15.08 -17.24 13.13
CA ASN A 809 -15.01 -18.05 14.33
C ASN A 809 -15.96 -17.55 15.43
N ALA A 810 -16.28 -18.41 16.41
CA ALA A 810 -17.19 -18.11 17.54
C ALA A 810 -18.67 -17.90 17.16
N THR A 811 -19.18 -18.68 16.20
CA THR A 811 -20.59 -18.64 15.78
C THR A 811 -21.60 -19.05 16.86
N ASP A 812 -21.15 -19.66 17.95
CA ASP A 812 -21.95 -19.98 19.14
C ASP A 812 -22.49 -18.74 19.88
N LEU A 813 -22.00 -17.54 19.52
CA LEU A 813 -22.50 -16.26 20.02
C LEU A 813 -23.77 -15.77 19.31
N ALA A 814 -24.17 -16.40 18.21
CA ALA A 814 -25.41 -16.05 17.52
C ALA A 814 -26.63 -16.38 18.38
N GLU A 815 -27.49 -15.40 18.65
CA GLU A 815 -28.74 -15.62 19.40
C GLU A 815 -29.78 -16.38 18.55
N THR A 816 -29.79 -16.13 17.24
CA THR A 816 -30.70 -16.77 16.29
C THR A 816 -29.99 -17.21 14.99
N GLU A 817 -30.60 -18.13 14.23
CA GLU A 817 -30.11 -18.49 12.89
C GLU A 817 -30.16 -17.31 11.91
N GLU A 818 -31.06 -16.35 12.12
CA GLU A 818 -31.14 -15.13 11.29
C GLU A 818 -29.90 -14.25 11.51
N ASP A 819 -29.43 -14.14 12.76
CA ASP A 819 -28.24 -13.37 13.09
C ASP A 819 -26.97 -13.95 12.45
N LEU A 820 -26.81 -15.28 12.54
CA LEU A 820 -25.68 -15.98 11.91
C LEU A 820 -25.66 -15.76 10.40
N ASN A 821 -26.80 -15.89 9.73
CA ASN A 821 -26.89 -15.70 8.28
C ASN A 821 -26.58 -14.26 7.86
N ALA A 822 -26.97 -13.28 8.67
CA ALA A 822 -26.70 -11.88 8.36
C ALA A 822 -25.21 -11.54 8.50
N VAL A 823 -24.50 -12.08 9.49
CA VAL A 823 -23.05 -11.93 9.63
C VAL A 823 -22.30 -12.55 8.45
N ILE A 824 -22.71 -13.75 7.99
CA ILE A 824 -22.10 -14.41 6.83
C ILE A 824 -22.27 -13.55 5.56
N ASN A 825 -23.47 -13.01 5.32
CA ASN A 825 -23.72 -12.15 4.16
C ASN A 825 -22.86 -10.88 4.23
N TYR A 826 -22.77 -10.25 5.41
CA TYR A 826 -21.94 -9.05 5.61
C TYR A 826 -20.47 -9.28 5.22
N VAL A 827 -19.85 -10.36 5.72
CA VAL A 827 -18.45 -10.69 5.37
C VAL A 827 -18.30 -10.99 3.88
N SER A 828 -19.29 -11.64 3.27
CA SER A 828 -19.30 -11.89 1.82
C SER A 828 -19.29 -10.60 1.02
N ASP A 829 -20.12 -9.63 1.39
CA ASP A 829 -20.20 -8.35 0.71
C ASP A 829 -18.90 -7.55 0.90
N ALA A 830 -18.30 -7.60 2.09
CA ALA A 830 -17.05 -6.89 2.38
C ALA A 830 -15.84 -7.45 1.61
N LEU A 831 -15.73 -8.77 1.44
CA LEU A 831 -14.72 -9.41 0.59
C LEU A 831 -14.90 -9.03 -0.89
N ASN A 832 -16.14 -8.94 -1.36
CA ASN A 832 -16.43 -8.50 -2.73
C ASN A 832 -15.95 -7.05 -2.98
N GLN A 833 -16.02 -6.16 -1.99
CA GLN A 833 -15.57 -4.76 -2.12
C GLN A 833 -14.07 -4.63 -2.39
N VAL A 834 -13.25 -5.52 -1.81
CA VAL A 834 -11.80 -5.56 -2.09
C VAL A 834 -11.48 -6.41 -3.32
N ASN A 835 -12.47 -6.73 -4.18
CA ASN A 835 -12.32 -7.63 -5.34
C ASN A 835 -11.69 -8.97 -4.95
N MET A 836 -12.22 -9.61 -3.90
CA MET A 836 -11.75 -10.90 -3.43
C MET A 836 -12.91 -11.87 -3.30
N ASN A 837 -12.99 -12.85 -4.21
CA ASN A 837 -14.00 -13.90 -4.14
C ASN A 837 -13.40 -15.12 -3.44
N SER A 838 -13.86 -15.42 -2.22
CA SER A 838 -13.35 -16.52 -1.41
C SER A 838 -14.47 -17.28 -0.70
N ASP A 839 -14.25 -18.57 -0.43
CA ASP A 839 -15.14 -19.38 0.41
C ASP A 839 -15.14 -18.86 1.86
N ILE A 840 -16.33 -18.76 2.45
CA ILE A 840 -16.53 -18.34 3.85
C ILE A 840 -16.97 -19.54 4.69
N PHE A 841 -16.24 -19.81 5.77
CA PHE A 841 -16.54 -20.87 6.73
C PHE A 841 -16.94 -20.26 8.08
N ALA A 842 -18.21 -20.41 8.44
CA ALA A 842 -18.72 -20.04 9.76
C ALA A 842 -18.54 -21.23 10.73
N VAL A 843 -17.76 -21.04 11.79
CA VAL A 843 -17.29 -22.11 12.69
C VAL A 843 -17.36 -21.70 14.15
N SER A 844 -17.57 -22.67 15.05
CA SER A 844 -17.31 -22.48 16.48
C SER A 844 -16.17 -23.39 16.91
N SER A 845 -14.97 -22.82 17.08
CA SER A 845 -13.82 -23.57 17.62
C SER A 845 -14.10 -24.13 19.02
N ARG A 846 -14.93 -23.44 19.81
CA ARG A 846 -15.27 -23.87 21.18
C ARG A 846 -16.18 -25.08 21.17
N GLU A 847 -17.24 -25.08 20.36
CA GLU A 847 -18.16 -26.21 20.28
C GLU A 847 -17.51 -27.40 19.57
N ALA A 848 -16.63 -27.15 18.58
CA ALA A 848 -15.85 -28.18 17.91
C ALA A 848 -15.05 -29.07 18.89
N LEU A 849 -14.43 -28.46 19.90
CA LEU A 849 -13.64 -29.17 20.92
C LEU A 849 -14.49 -29.86 21.99
N LYS A 850 -15.77 -29.50 22.15
CA LYS A 850 -16.68 -30.09 23.15
C LYS A 850 -17.54 -31.20 22.57
N THR A 851 -18.27 -30.89 21.49
CA THR A 851 -19.33 -31.72 20.92
C THR A 851 -19.20 -31.90 19.40
N GLY A 852 -18.24 -31.24 18.77
CA GLY A 852 -18.08 -31.18 17.31
C GLY A 852 -18.78 -29.96 16.69
N ASP A 853 -18.33 -29.56 15.50
CA ASP A 853 -18.87 -28.41 14.75
C ASP A 853 -18.86 -28.70 13.23
N LEU A 854 -20.01 -28.57 12.60
CA LEU A 854 -20.19 -28.87 11.18
C LEU A 854 -19.45 -27.87 10.26
N GLY A 855 -19.21 -26.65 10.73
CA GLY A 855 -18.43 -25.64 10.02
C GLY A 855 -16.95 -26.01 9.93
N ILE A 856 -16.36 -26.45 11.05
CA ILE A 856 -15.00 -26.99 11.10
C ILE A 856 -14.86 -28.19 10.16
N ASP A 857 -15.83 -29.11 10.14
CA ASP A 857 -15.80 -30.25 9.22
C ASP A 857 -15.80 -29.81 7.74
N LYS A 858 -16.61 -28.81 7.39
CA LYS A 858 -16.61 -28.23 6.03
C LYS A 858 -15.28 -27.58 5.68
N LEU A 859 -14.70 -26.79 6.59
CA LEU A 859 -13.39 -26.15 6.40
C LEU A 859 -12.30 -27.21 6.21
N LYS A 860 -12.28 -28.24 7.06
CA LYS A 860 -11.34 -29.36 6.99
C LYS A 860 -11.43 -30.11 5.66
N ASN A 861 -12.65 -30.31 5.15
CA ASN A 861 -12.90 -30.92 3.85
C ASN A 861 -12.44 -30.01 2.69
N SER A 862 -12.67 -28.70 2.79
CA SER A 862 -12.22 -27.72 1.78
C SER A 862 -10.69 -27.61 1.71
N ILE A 863 -10.00 -27.65 2.85
CA ILE A 863 -8.53 -27.71 2.90
C ILE A 863 -8.04 -29.01 2.24
N ASN A 864 -8.65 -30.16 2.56
CA ASN A 864 -8.31 -31.42 1.91
C ASN A 864 -8.52 -31.35 0.40
N TYR A 865 -9.63 -30.78 -0.05
CA TYR A 865 -9.92 -30.57 -1.46
C TYR A 865 -8.86 -29.70 -2.14
N PHE A 866 -8.46 -28.57 -1.56
CA PHE A 866 -7.36 -27.74 -2.10
C PHE A 866 -6.04 -28.52 -2.22
N THR A 867 -5.69 -29.29 -1.18
CA THR A 867 -4.46 -30.11 -1.20
C THR A 867 -4.51 -31.25 -2.21
N GLN A 868 -5.70 -31.73 -2.59
CA GLN A 868 -5.88 -32.90 -3.45
C GLN A 868 -6.30 -32.57 -4.89
N VAL A 869 -6.95 -31.43 -5.14
CA VAL A 869 -7.68 -31.10 -6.37
C VAL A 869 -7.26 -29.73 -6.93
N GLU A 870 -7.54 -28.59 -6.28
CA GLU A 870 -7.30 -27.25 -6.86
C GLU A 870 -5.81 -26.97 -7.21
N SER A 871 -4.88 -27.42 -6.35
CA SER A 871 -3.45 -27.27 -6.62
C SER A 871 -2.95 -28.18 -7.76
N LYS A 872 -3.69 -29.27 -8.04
CA LYS A 872 -3.44 -30.15 -9.19
C LYS A 872 -4.12 -29.64 -10.45
N ASP A 873 -5.27 -28.97 -10.34
CA ASP A 873 -6.03 -28.48 -11.49
C ASP A 873 -5.33 -27.33 -12.20
N ILE A 874 -4.68 -26.42 -11.47
CA ILE A 874 -3.85 -25.34 -12.06
C ILE A 874 -2.71 -25.94 -12.91
N LEU A 875 -2.00 -26.93 -12.38
CA LEU A 875 -0.92 -27.62 -13.09
C LEU A 875 -1.46 -28.48 -14.26
N GLN A 876 -2.64 -29.10 -14.09
CA GLN A 876 -3.33 -29.83 -15.16
C GLN A 876 -3.74 -28.90 -16.30
N GLN A 877 -4.29 -27.72 -16.02
CA GLN A 877 -4.66 -26.74 -17.05
C GLN A 877 -3.46 -26.30 -17.89
N GLN A 878 -2.29 -26.10 -17.27
CA GLN A 878 -1.05 -25.81 -17.98
C GLN A 878 -0.65 -26.95 -18.94
N MET A 879 -0.64 -28.20 -18.45
CA MET A 879 -0.30 -29.37 -19.27
C MET A 879 -1.32 -29.65 -20.39
N THR A 880 -2.62 -29.48 -20.11
CA THR A 880 -3.69 -29.64 -21.10
C THR A 880 -3.58 -28.58 -22.19
N LYS A 881 -3.27 -27.32 -21.86
CA LYS A 881 -3.03 -26.26 -22.85
C LYS A 881 -1.87 -26.62 -23.78
N GLN A 882 -0.78 -27.18 -23.25
CA GLN A 882 0.35 -27.63 -24.06
C GLN A 882 -0.03 -28.79 -25.00
N LEU A 883 -0.85 -29.74 -24.55
CA LEU A 883 -1.37 -30.83 -25.38
C LEU A 883 -2.35 -30.32 -26.47
N THR A 884 -3.18 -29.32 -26.16
CA THR A 884 -4.06 -28.66 -27.13
C THR A 884 -3.26 -27.96 -28.24
N ASN A 885 -2.19 -27.24 -27.88
CA ASN A 885 -1.30 -26.61 -28.86
C ASN A 885 -0.65 -27.63 -29.80
N ILE A 886 -0.27 -28.81 -29.28
CA ILE A 886 0.23 -29.93 -30.10
C ILE A 886 -0.84 -30.42 -31.08
N SER A 887 -2.08 -30.58 -30.62
CA SER A 887 -3.22 -31.00 -31.46
C SER A 887 -3.52 -30.00 -32.59
N GLU A 888 -3.55 -28.71 -32.28
CA GLU A 888 -3.75 -27.63 -33.26
C GLU A 888 -2.62 -27.59 -34.30
N ALA A 889 -1.37 -27.79 -33.85
CA ALA A 889 -0.23 -27.89 -34.75
C ALA A 889 -0.33 -29.09 -35.70
N PHE A 890 -0.82 -30.25 -35.23
CA PHE A 890 -1.08 -31.40 -36.10
C PHE A 890 -2.14 -31.11 -37.17
N ASP A 891 -3.24 -30.43 -36.82
CA ASP A 891 -4.27 -30.05 -37.81
C ASP A 891 -3.69 -29.17 -38.92
N GLN A 892 -2.95 -28.14 -38.53
CA GLN A 892 -2.37 -27.21 -39.48
C GLN A 892 -1.33 -27.91 -40.37
N MET A 893 -0.54 -28.85 -39.82
CA MET A 893 0.38 -29.68 -40.60
C MET A 893 -0.34 -30.60 -41.59
N ILE A 894 -1.50 -31.17 -41.22
CA ILE A 894 -2.33 -32.02 -42.09
C ILE A 894 -2.97 -31.18 -43.21
N GLU A 895 -3.54 -30.02 -42.88
CA GLU A 895 -4.18 -29.12 -43.84
C GLU A 895 -3.19 -28.59 -44.88
N ASP A 896 -2.00 -28.15 -44.42
CA ASP A 896 -0.93 -27.69 -45.30
C ASP A 896 -0.50 -28.80 -46.26
N ALA A 897 -0.39 -30.05 -45.77
CA ALA A 897 -0.03 -31.23 -46.56
C ALA A 897 -1.07 -31.60 -47.64
N GLN A 898 -2.36 -31.41 -47.36
CA GLN A 898 -3.45 -31.79 -48.26
C GLN A 898 -3.80 -30.71 -49.29
N HIS A 899 -3.66 -29.43 -48.93
CA HIS A 899 -4.23 -28.33 -49.73
C HIS A 899 -3.24 -27.25 -50.17
N ASN A 900 -2.01 -27.19 -49.62
CA ASN A 900 -1.08 -26.08 -49.90
C ASN A 900 0.41 -26.50 -49.98
N GLN A 901 0.80 -27.24 -51.02
CA GLN A 901 2.21 -27.58 -51.30
C GLN A 901 3.15 -26.35 -51.35
N SER A 902 2.65 -25.18 -51.75
CA SER A 902 3.40 -23.92 -51.77
C SER A 902 3.73 -23.40 -50.36
N LYS A 903 2.81 -23.52 -49.39
CA LYS A 903 3.05 -23.14 -47.99
C LYS A 903 4.03 -24.08 -47.31
N ILE A 904 3.95 -25.39 -47.56
CA ILE A 904 4.93 -26.38 -47.06
C ILE A 904 6.33 -26.02 -47.55
N LYS A 905 6.46 -25.68 -48.83
CA LYS A 905 7.75 -25.27 -49.42
C LYS A 905 8.25 -23.95 -48.82
N GLN A 906 7.38 -22.96 -48.62
CA GLN A 906 7.73 -21.70 -47.96
C GLN A 906 8.16 -21.91 -46.50
N ARG A 907 7.44 -22.75 -45.74
CA ARG A 907 7.78 -23.11 -44.36
C ARG A 907 9.11 -23.86 -44.28
N LYS A 908 9.33 -24.86 -45.15
CA LYS A 908 10.60 -25.59 -45.24
C LYS A 908 11.77 -24.65 -45.56
N ASN A 909 11.59 -23.73 -46.51
CA ASN A 909 12.60 -22.71 -46.81
C ASN A 909 12.90 -21.80 -45.60
N LYS A 910 11.87 -21.38 -44.85
CA LYS A 910 12.06 -20.59 -43.61
C LYS A 910 12.75 -21.38 -42.50
N LEU A 911 12.39 -22.66 -42.31
CA LEU A 911 13.04 -23.55 -41.35
C LEU A 911 14.52 -23.82 -41.71
N GLU A 912 14.84 -24.01 -43.00
CA GLU A 912 16.21 -24.15 -43.49
C GLU A 912 17.04 -22.87 -43.28
N GLN A 913 16.41 -21.69 -43.41
CA GLN A 913 17.04 -20.41 -43.08
C GLN A 913 17.34 -20.30 -41.58
N TYR A 914 16.37 -20.64 -40.73
CA TYR A 914 16.51 -20.58 -39.27
C TYR A 914 17.42 -21.68 -38.70
N HIS A 915 17.60 -22.81 -39.38
CA HIS A 915 18.47 -23.90 -38.95
C HIS A 915 19.93 -23.48 -38.76
N ASN A 916 20.39 -22.48 -39.51
CA ASN A 916 21.79 -22.01 -39.51
C ASN A 916 21.96 -20.59 -38.91
N GLN A 917 20.92 -20.03 -38.29
CA GLN A 917 20.92 -18.68 -37.71
C GLN A 917 20.74 -18.73 -36.21
N ILE A 918 21.43 -17.83 -35.49
CA ILE A 918 21.15 -17.59 -34.07
C ILE A 918 19.91 -16.68 -33.99
N LEU A 919 18.84 -17.16 -33.35
CA LEU A 919 17.53 -16.48 -33.27
C LEU A 919 17.39 -15.66 -32.00
N LEU A 920 17.80 -16.21 -30.86
CA LEU A 920 17.93 -15.49 -29.59
C LEU A 920 19.31 -14.85 -29.50
N ASN A 921 19.45 -13.67 -30.11
CA ASN A 921 20.74 -12.97 -30.15
C ASN A 921 21.05 -12.24 -28.82
N ASN A 922 22.35 -11.97 -28.59
CA ASN A 922 22.80 -11.20 -27.43
C ASN A 922 22.32 -9.74 -27.46
N ASN A 923 21.84 -9.23 -28.60
CA ASN A 923 21.34 -7.86 -28.69
C ASN A 923 20.03 -7.70 -27.91
N ILE A 924 19.14 -8.71 -27.89
CA ILE A 924 17.91 -8.70 -27.08
C ILE A 924 18.25 -8.54 -25.60
N LEU A 925 19.21 -9.32 -25.11
CA LEU A 925 19.68 -9.25 -23.72
C LEU A 925 20.39 -7.92 -23.44
N GLN A 926 21.22 -7.42 -24.35
CA GLN A 926 21.88 -6.13 -24.19
C GLN A 926 20.90 -4.97 -24.12
N ILE A 927 19.82 -4.99 -24.90
CA ILE A 927 18.75 -3.98 -24.82
C ILE A 927 18.04 -4.06 -23.46
N ALA A 928 17.68 -5.25 -23.00
CA ALA A 928 17.05 -5.45 -21.70
C ALA A 928 17.96 -5.02 -20.53
N VAL A 929 19.26 -5.36 -20.58
CA VAL A 929 20.28 -4.93 -19.61
C VAL A 929 20.46 -3.43 -19.61
N GLN A 930 20.55 -2.81 -20.78
CA GLN A 930 20.74 -1.36 -20.87
C GLN A 930 19.52 -0.61 -20.34
N ARG A 931 18.30 -1.06 -20.66
CA ARG A 931 17.07 -0.47 -20.12
C ARG A 931 16.95 -0.69 -18.62
N ALA A 932 17.22 -1.89 -18.11
CA ALA A 932 17.20 -2.15 -16.68
C ALA A 932 18.30 -1.38 -15.93
N SER A 933 19.48 -1.18 -16.54
CA SER A 933 20.54 -0.35 -15.95
C SER A 933 20.15 1.13 -15.90
N ASN A 934 19.46 1.63 -16.94
CA ASN A 934 18.91 2.98 -16.93
C ASN A 934 17.78 3.12 -15.89
N GLU A 935 16.90 2.13 -15.78
CA GLU A 935 15.87 2.08 -14.73
C GLU A 935 16.51 2.12 -13.33
N VAL A 936 17.66 1.47 -13.12
CA VAL A 936 18.42 1.60 -11.87
C VAL A 936 18.88 3.05 -11.64
N GLU A 937 19.36 3.75 -12.67
CA GLU A 937 19.72 5.17 -12.54
C GLU A 937 18.52 6.04 -12.14
N ASP A 938 17.38 5.79 -12.76
CA ASP A 938 16.14 6.53 -12.51
C ASP A 938 15.62 6.24 -11.11
N GLN A 939 15.55 4.97 -10.70
CA GLN A 939 15.17 4.57 -9.35
C GLN A 939 16.12 5.16 -8.28
N ILE A 940 17.43 5.23 -8.55
CA ILE A 940 18.41 5.84 -7.64
C ILE A 940 18.25 7.37 -7.59
N TYR A 941 17.92 8.01 -8.71
CA TYR A 941 17.59 9.43 -8.75
C TYR A 941 16.33 9.73 -7.93
N HIS A 942 15.23 9.00 -8.16
CA HIS A 942 13.98 9.15 -7.41
C HIS A 942 14.15 8.82 -5.92
N LEU A 943 14.95 7.82 -5.57
CA LEU A 943 15.32 7.55 -4.18
C LEU A 943 16.01 8.78 -3.56
N ASN A 944 16.98 9.39 -4.25
CA ASN A 944 17.67 10.59 -3.76
C ASN A 944 16.70 11.77 -3.56
N GLU A 945 15.78 12.03 -4.49
CA GLU A 945 14.80 13.12 -4.35
C GLU A 945 13.79 12.84 -3.23
N ARG A 946 13.24 11.62 -3.14
CA ARG A 946 12.33 11.23 -2.05
C ARG A 946 13.00 11.35 -0.69
N LEU A 947 14.27 10.95 -0.56
CA LEU A 947 15.02 11.09 0.69
C LEU A 947 15.24 12.55 1.09
N LYS A 948 15.40 13.48 0.15
CA LYS A 948 15.51 14.92 0.49
C LYS A 948 14.25 15.44 1.18
N ILE A 949 13.08 14.94 0.79
CA ILE A 949 11.78 15.38 1.31
C ILE A 949 11.46 14.61 2.61
N GLN A 950 11.50 13.28 2.57
CA GLN A 950 11.04 12.41 3.67
C GLN A 950 11.91 12.53 4.92
N LEU A 951 13.24 12.69 4.77
CA LEU A 951 14.13 12.78 5.93
C LEU A 951 13.88 14.05 6.77
N LEU A 952 13.30 15.10 6.20
CA LEU A 952 13.01 16.33 6.95
C LEU A 952 11.90 16.10 7.99
N ASP A 953 10.85 15.37 7.64
CA ASP A 953 9.74 15.11 8.56
C ASP A 953 10.12 14.11 9.65
N GLU A 954 10.96 13.13 9.32
CA GLU A 954 11.58 12.22 10.29
C GLU A 954 12.53 12.97 11.25
N VAL A 955 13.28 13.95 10.76
CA VAL A 955 14.09 14.81 11.62
C VAL A 955 13.22 15.70 12.50
N LYS A 956 12.09 16.21 12.02
CA LYS A 956 11.16 17.02 12.82
C LYS A 956 10.48 16.22 13.93
N SER A 957 10.08 14.98 13.64
CA SER A 957 9.41 14.10 14.60
C SER A 957 10.33 13.74 15.77
N ILE A 958 11.63 13.59 15.52
CA ILE A 958 12.62 13.20 16.53
C ILE A 958 13.36 14.38 17.17
N TYR A 959 13.83 15.34 16.37
CA TYR A 959 14.61 16.49 16.86
C TYR A 959 13.73 17.69 17.20
N ASN A 960 13.01 17.59 18.33
CA ASN A 960 12.05 18.59 18.77
C ASN A 960 12.28 19.05 20.23
N GLY A 961 11.40 19.92 20.74
CA GLY A 961 11.51 20.49 22.08
C GLY A 961 11.50 19.46 23.22
N GLN A 962 10.94 18.26 23.02
CA GLN A 962 10.91 17.16 23.99
C GLN A 962 12.32 16.67 24.35
N MET A 963 13.31 16.83 23.45
CA MET A 963 14.72 16.52 23.71
C MET A 963 15.32 17.33 24.86
N THR A 964 14.67 18.41 25.30
CA THR A 964 15.18 19.30 26.37
C THR A 964 14.74 18.89 27.77
N GLN A 965 13.89 17.86 27.89
CA GLN A 965 13.35 17.37 29.15
C GLN A 965 14.39 16.57 29.97
N SER A 966 15.45 16.06 29.34
CA SER A 966 16.53 15.37 30.06
C SER A 966 17.49 16.36 30.74
N ASN A 967 18.08 15.92 31.86
CA ASN A 967 19.10 16.69 32.59
C ASN A 967 20.44 16.80 31.83
N ASN A 968 20.69 15.89 30.88
CA ASN A 968 21.91 15.82 30.10
C ASN A 968 21.61 15.90 28.59
N PHE A 969 21.82 17.10 28.03
CA PHE A 969 21.48 17.35 26.62
C PHE A 969 22.34 16.54 25.63
N ASN A 970 23.57 16.16 25.99
CA ASN A 970 24.40 15.32 25.12
C ASN A 970 23.88 13.88 25.05
N GLU A 971 23.28 13.39 26.13
CA GLU A 971 22.63 12.08 26.19
C GLU A 971 21.30 12.09 25.44
N ALA A 972 20.51 13.17 25.56
CA ALA A 972 19.31 13.34 24.74
C ALA A 972 19.62 13.41 23.24
N LYS A 973 20.68 14.12 22.83
CA LYS A 973 21.13 14.10 21.43
C LYS A 973 21.39 12.68 20.95
N ARG A 974 22.15 11.92 21.74
CA ARG A 974 22.48 10.54 21.42
C ARG A 974 21.25 9.65 21.25
N HIS A 975 20.34 9.70 22.21
CA HIS A 975 19.11 8.93 22.20
C HIS A 975 18.24 9.26 20.99
N SER A 976 18.00 10.55 20.74
CA SER A 976 17.22 10.99 19.57
C SER A 976 17.91 10.66 18.25
N THR A 977 19.23 10.78 18.15
CA THR A 977 19.93 10.38 16.93
C THR A 977 19.80 8.90 16.64
N LYS A 978 19.90 8.04 17.67
CA LYS A 978 19.66 6.61 17.48
C LYS A 978 18.20 6.32 17.11
N GLN A 979 17.24 6.85 17.85
CA GLN A 979 15.82 6.65 17.54
C GLN A 979 15.49 7.05 16.10
N TYR A 980 16.08 8.17 15.64
CA TYR A 980 16.01 8.59 14.25
C TYR A 980 16.63 7.58 13.29
N LEU A 981 17.84 7.08 13.58
CA LEU A 981 18.52 6.08 12.75
C LEU A 981 17.76 4.75 12.67
N ASP A 982 17.25 4.24 13.79
CA ASP A 982 16.46 3.00 13.84
C ASP A 982 15.20 3.11 12.96
N GLN A 983 14.51 4.25 13.05
CA GLN A 983 13.31 4.54 12.28
C GLN A 983 13.61 4.64 10.77
N ILE A 984 14.68 5.34 10.39
CA ILE A 984 15.01 5.47 8.96
C ILE A 984 15.63 4.19 8.40
N HIS A 985 16.44 3.42 9.13
CA HIS A 985 17.07 2.19 8.61
C HIS A 985 16.05 1.12 8.26
N GLN A 986 15.00 0.96 9.07
CA GLN A 986 13.92 0.01 8.75
C GLN A 986 13.23 0.38 7.43
N ARG A 987 12.90 1.66 7.27
CA ARG A 987 12.27 2.18 6.06
C ARG A 987 13.19 2.09 4.84
N LEU A 988 14.47 2.40 5.02
CA LEU A 988 15.49 2.32 3.97
C LEU A 988 15.75 0.87 3.54
N TYR A 989 15.71 -0.09 4.48
CA TYR A 989 15.81 -1.51 4.17
C TYR A 989 14.62 -1.97 3.32
N LEU A 990 13.39 -1.58 3.70
CA LEU A 990 12.19 -1.86 2.91
C LEU A 990 12.30 -1.26 1.49
N GLU A 991 12.66 0.02 1.38
CA GLU A 991 12.86 0.68 0.08
C GLU A 991 13.90 -0.07 -0.76
N GLN A 992 15.02 -0.49 -0.19
CA GLN A 992 15.99 -1.32 -0.89
C GLN A 992 15.39 -2.65 -1.38
N SER A 993 14.70 -3.40 -0.52
CA SER A 993 14.08 -4.67 -0.91
C SER A 993 13.07 -4.49 -2.04
N LEU A 994 12.28 -3.41 -1.99
CA LEU A 994 11.33 -3.06 -3.05
C LEU A 994 12.05 -2.68 -4.35
N LEU A 995 13.16 -1.94 -4.29
CA LEU A 995 13.95 -1.59 -5.46
C LEU A 995 14.52 -2.83 -6.16
N VAL A 996 14.99 -3.82 -5.39
CA VAL A 996 15.45 -5.10 -5.94
C VAL A 996 14.33 -5.81 -6.71
N GLU A 997 13.14 -5.94 -6.12
CA GLU A 997 12.01 -6.60 -6.77
C GLU A 997 11.49 -5.82 -7.98
N ARG A 998 11.48 -4.48 -7.92
CA ARG A 998 11.13 -3.64 -9.08
C ARG A 998 12.11 -3.82 -10.23
N VAL A 999 13.41 -3.79 -9.96
CA VAL A 999 14.46 -3.99 -10.98
C VAL A 999 14.38 -5.38 -11.59
N LYS A 1000 14.17 -6.43 -10.78
CA LYS A 1000 13.94 -7.80 -11.26
C LYS A 1000 12.72 -7.88 -12.17
N LYS A 1001 11.59 -7.37 -11.71
CA LYS A 1001 10.33 -7.36 -12.47
C LYS A 1001 10.48 -6.60 -13.78
N TYR A 1002 11.08 -5.41 -13.73
CA TYR A 1002 11.33 -4.58 -14.90
C TYR A 1002 12.23 -5.30 -15.91
N PHE A 1003 13.35 -5.88 -15.47
CA PHE A 1003 14.22 -6.67 -16.34
C PHE A 1003 13.49 -7.84 -17.00
N ILE A 1004 12.73 -8.61 -16.21
CA ILE A 1004 11.94 -9.74 -16.72
C ILE A 1004 10.89 -9.25 -17.74
N GLN A 1005 10.19 -8.15 -17.44
CA GLN A 1005 9.22 -7.55 -18.34
C GLN A 1005 9.88 -7.12 -19.66
N GLN A 1006 11.03 -6.45 -19.61
CA GLN A 1006 11.77 -6.03 -20.81
C GLN A 1006 12.21 -7.24 -21.65
N ILE A 1007 12.64 -8.34 -21.03
CA ILE A 1007 12.92 -9.59 -21.76
C ILE A 1007 11.67 -10.14 -22.46
N HIS A 1008 10.52 -10.16 -21.78
CA HIS A 1008 9.29 -10.67 -22.37
C HIS A 1008 8.82 -9.81 -23.55
N GLU A 1009 8.89 -8.48 -23.40
CA GLU A 1009 8.57 -7.52 -24.46
C GLU A 1009 9.46 -7.71 -25.69
N GLU A 1010 10.77 -7.88 -25.49
CA GLU A 1010 11.72 -8.06 -26.60
C GLU A 1010 11.64 -9.46 -27.25
N ILE A 1011 11.24 -10.51 -26.50
CA ILE A 1011 11.05 -11.88 -27.04
C ILE A 1011 9.71 -12.04 -27.76
N ALA A 1012 8.67 -11.31 -27.37
CA ALA A 1012 7.30 -11.50 -27.88
C ALA A 1012 7.20 -11.54 -29.43
N PRO A 1013 7.87 -10.66 -30.19
CA PRO A 1013 7.84 -10.71 -31.66
C PRO A 1013 8.52 -11.95 -32.25
N LEU A 1014 9.57 -12.46 -31.60
CA LEU A 1014 10.25 -13.68 -32.02
C LEU A 1014 9.40 -14.91 -31.71
N LYS A 1015 8.80 -14.96 -30.52
CA LYS A 1015 7.87 -16.02 -30.11
C LYS A 1015 6.74 -16.19 -31.12
N GLN A 1016 6.09 -15.08 -31.51
CA GLN A 1016 5.02 -15.10 -32.50
C GLN A 1016 5.48 -15.63 -33.87
N LYS A 1017 6.72 -15.31 -34.29
CA LYS A 1017 7.31 -15.82 -35.55
C LYS A 1017 7.62 -17.31 -35.49
N LEU A 1018 8.07 -17.81 -34.34
CA LEU A 1018 8.38 -19.23 -34.11
C LEU A 1018 7.11 -20.08 -34.06
N GLU A 1019 6.05 -19.59 -33.42
CA GLU A 1019 4.74 -20.27 -33.36
C GLU A 1019 4.16 -20.50 -34.77
N GLN A 1020 4.31 -19.52 -35.67
CA GLN A 1020 3.92 -19.65 -37.09
C GLN A 1020 4.69 -20.74 -37.84
N LEU A 1021 5.83 -21.20 -37.31
CA LEU A 1021 6.64 -22.29 -37.84
C LEU A 1021 6.45 -23.61 -37.07
N HIS A 1022 5.51 -23.65 -36.12
CA HIS A 1022 5.27 -24.76 -35.19
C HIS A 1022 6.43 -25.04 -34.24
N ILE A 1023 7.16 -24.00 -33.87
CA ILE A 1023 8.18 -24.04 -32.83
C ILE A 1023 7.60 -23.32 -31.63
N PHE A 1024 7.45 -24.05 -30.53
CA PHE A 1024 6.85 -23.51 -29.32
C PHE A 1024 7.94 -23.29 -28.27
N ILE A 1025 7.97 -22.07 -27.72
CA ILE A 1025 8.80 -21.70 -26.58
C ILE A 1025 7.93 -21.02 -25.53
N GLU A 1026 8.01 -21.50 -24.28
CA GLU A 1026 7.49 -20.80 -23.11
C GLU A 1026 8.68 -20.38 -22.26
N PRO A 1027 9.23 -19.19 -22.51
CA PRO A 1027 10.39 -18.75 -21.76
C PRO A 1027 9.97 -18.40 -20.32
N GLU A 1028 10.50 -19.14 -19.36
CA GLU A 1028 10.28 -18.94 -17.92
C GLU A 1028 11.56 -18.39 -17.29
N PHE A 1029 11.51 -17.12 -16.90
CA PHE A 1029 12.57 -16.44 -16.16
C PHE A 1029 12.27 -16.32 -14.65
N ASN A 1030 11.25 -17.06 -14.17
CA ASN A 1030 10.44 -16.70 -12.99
C ASN A 1030 11.05 -17.00 -11.61
N LYS A 1031 12.31 -17.41 -11.48
CA LYS A 1031 12.93 -17.62 -10.16
C LYS A 1031 14.42 -17.32 -10.19
N SER A 1032 14.79 -16.11 -9.79
CA SER A 1032 16.14 -15.81 -9.30
C SER A 1032 16.08 -15.69 -7.77
N ASN A 1033 16.91 -16.48 -7.08
CA ASN A 1033 17.09 -16.37 -5.62
C ASN A 1033 18.07 -15.23 -5.26
N ILE A 1034 18.19 -14.22 -6.13
CA ILE A 1034 19.14 -13.13 -5.97
C ILE A 1034 18.52 -12.15 -4.96
N GLU A 1035 18.92 -12.23 -3.70
CA GLU A 1035 18.48 -11.31 -2.65
C GLU A 1035 19.65 -10.38 -2.28
N LEU A 1036 19.31 -9.18 -1.79
CA LEU A 1036 20.27 -8.35 -1.07
C LEU A 1036 20.09 -8.63 0.41
N ASP A 1037 20.90 -9.54 0.94
CA ASP A 1037 20.88 -9.87 2.37
C ASP A 1037 21.42 -8.72 3.23
N ASP A 1038 22.30 -7.89 2.65
CA ASP A 1038 22.95 -6.79 3.34
C ASP A 1038 22.18 -5.46 3.22
N PRO A 1039 21.95 -4.71 4.32
CA PRO A 1039 21.38 -3.37 4.28
C PRO A 1039 22.41 -2.35 3.78
N TYR A 1040 22.35 -1.95 2.50
CA TYR A 1040 23.27 -0.96 1.91
C TYR A 1040 23.01 0.46 2.43
N LEU A 1041 21.77 0.76 2.77
CA LEU A 1041 21.32 2.07 3.24
C LEU A 1041 21.40 2.19 4.77
N LYS A 1042 22.61 2.03 5.32
CA LYS A 1042 22.88 2.11 6.76
C LYS A 1042 23.88 3.23 7.09
N ILE A 1043 23.54 4.03 8.09
CA ILE A 1043 24.39 5.11 8.63
C ILE A 1043 24.82 4.71 10.03
N ASP A 1044 26.12 4.75 10.31
CA ASP A 1044 26.63 4.45 11.65
C ASP A 1044 26.26 5.57 12.65
N LEU A 1045 25.84 5.19 13.87
CA LEU A 1045 25.46 6.13 14.92
C LEU A 1045 26.60 7.11 15.26
N SER A 1046 27.85 6.64 15.32
CA SER A 1046 28.99 7.51 15.62
C SER A 1046 29.29 8.49 14.48
N GLN A 1047 29.13 8.06 13.23
CA GLN A 1047 29.23 8.93 12.05
C GLN A 1047 28.14 10.01 12.08
N MET A 1048 26.89 9.63 12.32
CA MET A 1048 25.78 10.59 12.38
C MET A 1048 25.93 11.57 13.54
N LEU A 1049 26.37 11.11 14.72
CA LEU A 1049 26.64 11.98 15.87
C LEU A 1049 27.75 12.98 15.59
N SER A 1050 28.79 12.59 14.85
CA SER A 1050 29.87 13.49 14.43
C SER A 1050 29.41 14.51 13.39
N ALA A 1051 28.41 14.15 12.59
CA ALA A 1051 27.80 14.99 11.57
C ALA A 1051 26.72 15.93 12.13
N LEU A 1052 26.32 15.83 13.40
CA LEU A 1052 25.35 16.75 13.99
C LEU A 1052 25.85 18.20 13.99
N PRO A 1053 24.99 19.19 13.69
CA PRO A 1053 25.42 20.58 13.65
C PRO A 1053 25.78 21.09 15.05
N LYS A 1054 26.84 21.89 15.14
CA LYS A 1054 27.26 22.54 16.40
C LYS A 1054 26.18 23.47 16.97
N SER A 1055 25.26 23.94 16.13
CA SER A 1055 24.10 24.73 16.52
C SER A 1055 23.01 23.94 17.25
N LEU A 1056 23.05 22.60 17.23
CA LEU A 1056 22.14 21.75 18.02
C LEU A 1056 22.46 21.94 19.51
N THR A 1057 21.73 22.83 20.17
CA THR A 1057 21.88 23.17 21.60
C THR A 1057 20.51 23.28 22.25
N LYS A 1058 20.44 23.10 23.58
CA LYS A 1058 19.18 23.20 24.35
C LYS A 1058 18.45 24.53 24.11
N LYS A 1059 19.20 25.61 23.88
CA LYS A 1059 18.66 26.95 23.57
C LYS A 1059 18.09 27.02 22.15
N ASN A 1060 18.82 26.51 21.16
CA ASN A 1060 18.46 26.66 19.75
C ASN A 1060 17.31 25.74 19.34
N ILE A 1061 17.20 24.54 19.93
CA ILE A 1061 16.10 23.61 19.63
C ILE A 1061 14.74 24.08 20.18
N LEU A 1062 14.73 25.01 21.14
CA LEU A 1062 13.52 25.64 21.68
C LEU A 1062 13.08 26.90 20.92
N GLN A 1063 13.92 27.40 20.01
CA GLN A 1063 13.63 28.59 19.22
C GLN A 1063 13.17 28.18 17.82
N PRO A 1064 11.93 28.47 17.40
CA PRO A 1064 11.36 27.95 16.16
C PRO A 1064 12.22 28.17 14.90
N LYS A 1065 12.85 29.35 14.76
CA LYS A 1065 13.74 29.66 13.64
C LYS A 1065 15.04 28.85 13.67
N MET A 1066 15.70 28.79 14.81
CA MET A 1066 16.95 28.05 14.99
C MET A 1066 16.73 26.54 14.98
N GLN A 1067 15.56 26.08 15.43
CA GLN A 1067 15.14 24.69 15.39
C GLN A 1067 15.01 24.23 13.94
N ASN A 1068 14.35 25.02 13.08
CA ASN A 1068 14.22 24.70 11.67
C ASN A 1068 15.60 24.65 10.99
N GLU A 1069 16.48 25.65 11.22
CA GLU A 1069 17.86 25.63 10.70
C GLU A 1069 18.65 24.39 11.15
N VAL A 1070 18.52 23.99 12.42
CA VAL A 1070 19.16 22.79 12.97
C VAL A 1070 18.59 21.53 12.31
N GLN A 1071 17.28 21.42 12.15
CA GLN A 1071 16.62 20.29 11.51
C GLN A 1071 17.02 20.17 10.03
N THR A 1072 16.98 21.26 9.26
CA THR A 1072 17.44 21.28 7.87
C THR A 1072 18.90 20.90 7.75
N THR A 1073 19.76 21.36 8.68
CA THR A 1073 21.18 20.99 8.67
C THR A 1073 21.39 19.50 9.00
N ILE A 1074 20.62 18.94 9.93
CA ILE A 1074 20.66 17.51 10.24
C ILE A 1074 20.22 16.71 9.01
N THR A 1075 19.14 17.10 8.34
CA THR A 1075 18.67 16.47 7.08
C THR A 1075 19.74 16.50 5.99
N GLN A 1076 20.38 17.66 5.77
CA GLN A 1076 21.49 17.78 4.81
C GLN A 1076 22.67 16.88 5.17
N ASN A 1077 23.00 16.79 6.46
CA ASN A 1077 24.08 15.93 6.93
C ASN A 1077 23.74 14.45 6.79
N THR A 1078 22.49 14.04 7.06
CA THR A 1078 22.01 12.68 6.79
C THR A 1078 22.15 12.35 5.29
N LEU A 1079 21.75 13.25 4.40
CA LEU A 1079 21.89 13.05 2.95
C LEU A 1079 23.35 12.92 2.53
N VAL A 1080 24.25 13.71 3.11
CA VAL A 1080 25.70 13.60 2.86
C VAL A 1080 26.24 12.24 3.32
N GLN A 1081 25.76 11.71 4.45
CA GLN A 1081 26.15 10.37 4.92
C GLN A 1081 25.56 9.24 4.06
N LEU A 1082 24.36 9.43 3.49
CA LEU A 1082 23.72 8.43 2.63
C LEU A 1082 24.29 8.39 1.21
N LYS A 1083 24.90 9.47 0.69
CA LYS A 1083 25.51 9.48 -0.66
C LYS A 1083 26.41 8.28 -0.97
N PRO A 1084 27.40 7.91 -0.12
CA PRO A 1084 28.21 6.70 -0.37
C PRO A 1084 27.37 5.42 -0.32
N CYS A 1085 26.42 5.30 0.62
CA CYS A 1085 25.51 4.15 0.73
C CYS A 1085 24.64 3.97 -0.52
N ILE A 1086 24.12 5.07 -1.07
CA ILE A 1086 23.31 5.08 -2.30
C ILE A 1086 24.16 4.72 -3.51
N ALA A 1087 25.43 5.15 -3.55
CA ALA A 1087 26.35 4.75 -4.60
C ALA A 1087 26.68 3.25 -4.55
N GLU A 1088 26.80 2.66 -3.36
CA GLU A 1088 26.98 1.21 -3.20
C GLU A 1088 25.71 0.44 -3.53
N LEU A 1089 24.53 0.91 -3.11
CA LEU A 1089 23.24 0.33 -3.52
C LEU A 1089 23.08 0.36 -5.05
N ARG A 1090 23.41 1.47 -5.71
CA ARG A 1090 23.38 1.60 -7.17
C ARG A 1090 24.26 0.53 -7.82
N LYS A 1091 25.49 0.33 -7.34
CA LYS A 1091 26.37 -0.73 -7.86
C LYS A 1091 25.77 -2.11 -7.64
N ALA A 1092 25.21 -2.38 -6.46
CA ALA A 1092 24.57 -3.64 -6.14
C ALA A 1092 23.36 -3.92 -7.05
N LEU A 1093 22.52 -2.92 -7.31
CA LEU A 1093 21.39 -3.05 -8.25
C LEU A 1093 21.86 -3.30 -9.69
N ILE A 1094 22.91 -2.61 -10.15
CA ILE A 1094 23.51 -2.89 -11.47
C ILE A 1094 24.11 -4.31 -11.51
N GLU A 1095 24.73 -4.77 -10.43
CA GLU A 1095 25.24 -6.13 -10.30
C GLU A 1095 24.11 -7.17 -10.34
N ILE A 1096 22.96 -6.89 -9.73
CA ILE A 1096 21.76 -7.71 -9.86
C ILE A 1096 21.31 -7.78 -11.33
N VAL A 1097 21.25 -6.66 -12.05
CA VAL A 1097 20.93 -6.66 -13.49
C VAL A 1097 21.90 -7.54 -14.28
N ASN A 1098 23.20 -7.48 -13.97
CA ASN A 1098 24.20 -8.33 -14.60
C ASN A 1098 24.03 -9.82 -14.25
N ASN A 1099 23.68 -10.13 -13.00
CA ASN A 1099 23.43 -11.50 -12.56
C ASN A 1099 22.16 -12.07 -13.22
N LEU A 1100 21.10 -11.27 -13.29
CA LEU A 1100 19.88 -11.60 -14.03
C LEU A 1100 20.18 -11.80 -15.53
N ASN A 1101 21.08 -11.02 -16.11
CA ASN A 1101 21.54 -11.21 -17.48
C ASN A 1101 22.29 -12.53 -17.67
N ASN A 1102 23.16 -12.92 -16.73
CA ASN A 1102 23.85 -14.21 -16.80
C ASN A 1102 22.85 -15.37 -16.69
N ASP A 1103 21.88 -15.27 -15.78
CA ASP A 1103 20.80 -16.26 -15.65
C ASP A 1103 19.96 -16.35 -16.95
N ALA A 1104 19.62 -15.19 -17.52
CA ALA A 1104 18.90 -15.09 -18.77
C ALA A 1104 19.71 -15.61 -19.96
N GLU A 1105 21.02 -15.40 -20.02
CA GLU A 1105 21.90 -15.92 -21.07
C GLU A 1105 21.98 -17.45 -21.02
N ILE A 1106 22.05 -18.04 -19.83
CA ILE A 1106 22.00 -19.51 -19.66
C ILE A 1106 20.66 -20.04 -20.19
N LYS A 1107 19.55 -19.37 -19.87
CA LYS A 1107 18.21 -19.72 -20.34
C LYS A 1107 18.04 -19.51 -21.84
N PHE A 1108 18.55 -18.42 -22.41
CA PHE A 1108 18.54 -18.15 -23.85
C PHE A 1108 19.31 -19.22 -24.61
N ASN A 1109 20.49 -19.62 -24.12
CA ASN A 1109 21.27 -20.71 -24.72
C ASN A 1109 20.53 -22.06 -24.64
N GLN A 1110 19.73 -22.28 -23.59
CA GLN A 1110 18.87 -23.44 -23.49
C GLN A 1110 17.74 -23.38 -24.53
N TYR A 1111 16.99 -22.29 -24.56
CA TYR A 1111 15.90 -22.09 -25.53
C TYR A 1111 16.38 -22.11 -26.98
N GLU A 1112 17.57 -21.58 -27.26
CA GLU A 1112 18.17 -21.59 -28.59
C GLU A 1112 18.48 -23.03 -29.05
N LYS A 1113 19.02 -23.87 -28.15
CA LYS A 1113 19.21 -25.30 -28.42
C LYS A 1113 17.88 -26.01 -28.63
N ASP A 1114 16.87 -25.65 -27.86
CA ASP A 1114 15.54 -26.24 -27.97
C ASP A 1114 14.89 -25.87 -29.31
N ILE A 1115 14.95 -24.60 -29.71
CA ILE A 1115 14.50 -24.10 -31.01
C ILE A 1115 15.21 -24.85 -32.16
N HIS A 1116 16.55 -24.96 -32.12
CA HIS A 1116 17.28 -25.68 -33.15
C HIS A 1116 16.99 -27.17 -33.19
N THR A 1117 16.74 -27.79 -32.03
CA THR A 1117 16.35 -29.19 -31.93
C THR A 1117 14.97 -29.39 -32.57
N GLN A 1118 14.00 -28.52 -32.28
CA GLN A 1118 12.68 -28.51 -32.91
C GLN A 1118 12.77 -28.28 -34.43
N ILE A 1119 13.59 -27.33 -34.89
CA ILE A 1119 13.83 -27.09 -36.32
C ILE A 1119 14.42 -28.35 -36.99
N LYS A 1120 15.41 -28.99 -36.36
CA LYS A 1120 16.05 -30.19 -36.90
C LYS A 1120 15.07 -31.36 -36.98
N GLN A 1121 14.19 -31.52 -36.00
CA GLN A 1121 13.11 -32.49 -36.04
C GLN A 1121 12.16 -32.18 -37.20
N LEU A 1122 11.67 -30.94 -37.32
CA LEU A 1122 10.77 -30.52 -38.40
C LEU A 1122 11.39 -30.65 -39.80
N LEU A 1123 12.71 -30.52 -39.95
CA LEU A 1123 13.44 -30.69 -41.22
C LEU A 1123 13.78 -32.16 -41.54
N ALA A 1124 13.95 -33.02 -40.53
CA ALA A 1124 14.34 -34.42 -40.71
C ALA A 1124 13.19 -35.29 -41.23
N PHE A 1125 11.95 -34.86 -41.07
CA PHE A 1125 10.77 -35.60 -41.53
C PHE A 1125 10.24 -35.01 -42.84
N GLU A 1126 10.21 -35.83 -43.89
CA GLU A 1126 9.33 -35.55 -45.01
C GLU A 1126 7.90 -35.84 -44.56
N MET A 1127 6.99 -34.88 -44.75
CA MET A 1127 5.55 -35.06 -44.58
C MET A 1127 5.05 -36.01 -45.68
N ASP A 1128 5.40 -37.28 -45.56
CA ASP A 1128 4.99 -38.33 -46.47
C ASP A 1128 3.58 -38.83 -46.13
N HIS A 1129 3.00 -39.61 -47.04
CA HIS A 1129 1.65 -40.15 -46.84
C HIS A 1129 1.53 -41.04 -45.59
N SER A 1130 2.63 -41.60 -45.08
CA SER A 1130 2.63 -42.46 -43.90
C SER A 1130 2.55 -41.64 -42.61
N LEU A 1131 3.37 -40.59 -42.48
CA LEU A 1131 3.37 -39.70 -41.33
C LEU A 1131 2.09 -38.87 -41.27
N ILE A 1132 1.58 -38.38 -42.41
CA ILE A 1132 0.28 -37.67 -42.44
C ILE A 1132 -0.84 -38.58 -41.95
N LYS A 1133 -0.83 -39.85 -42.36
CA LYS A 1133 -1.82 -40.83 -41.91
C LYS A 1133 -1.68 -41.12 -40.42
N GLN A 1134 -0.45 -41.24 -39.91
CA GLN A 1134 -0.18 -41.42 -38.48
C GLN A 1134 -0.62 -40.19 -37.66
N LEU A 1135 -0.38 -38.97 -38.15
CA LEU A 1135 -0.86 -37.72 -37.52
C LEU A 1135 -2.39 -37.64 -37.55
N GLN A 1136 -3.04 -38.04 -38.64
CA GLN A 1136 -4.50 -38.07 -38.73
C GLN A 1136 -5.13 -39.05 -37.73
N GLU A 1137 -4.59 -40.27 -37.65
CA GLU A 1137 -5.06 -41.29 -36.71
C GLU A 1137 -4.81 -40.85 -35.25
N THR A 1138 -3.59 -40.41 -34.95
CA THR A 1138 -3.22 -40.01 -33.58
C THR A 1138 -3.89 -38.71 -33.14
N ASN A 1139 -4.01 -37.71 -34.01
CA ASN A 1139 -4.67 -36.43 -33.65
C ASN A 1139 -6.18 -36.62 -33.48
N SER A 1140 -6.80 -37.53 -34.23
CA SER A 1140 -8.21 -37.88 -34.02
C SER A 1140 -8.44 -38.51 -32.65
N GLU A 1141 -7.54 -39.40 -32.21
CA GLU A 1141 -7.58 -40.01 -30.87
C GLU A 1141 -7.20 -39.02 -29.75
N LEU A 1142 -6.23 -38.13 -30.00
CA LEU A 1142 -5.81 -37.08 -29.08
C LEU A 1142 -6.94 -36.07 -28.83
N LYS A 1143 -7.62 -35.60 -29.89
CA LYS A 1143 -8.80 -34.73 -29.76
C LYS A 1143 -9.94 -35.40 -29.01
N ALA A 1144 -10.16 -36.68 -29.26
CA ALA A 1144 -11.16 -37.46 -28.52
C ALA A 1144 -10.82 -37.57 -27.02
N GLN A 1145 -9.53 -37.62 -26.66
CA GLN A 1145 -9.08 -37.60 -25.25
C GLN A 1145 -9.08 -36.21 -24.62
N LEU A 1146 -8.75 -35.15 -25.37
CA LEU A 1146 -8.75 -33.76 -24.90
C LEU A 1146 -10.15 -33.12 -24.91
N LEU A 1147 -11.16 -33.82 -25.47
CA LEU A 1147 -12.54 -33.36 -25.66
C LEU A 1147 -12.62 -32.04 -26.47
N ILE A 1148 -11.76 -31.90 -27.48
CA ILE A 1148 -11.69 -30.75 -28.41
C ILE A 1148 -12.69 -30.93 -29.57
#